data_AF-A0A1S1N6A5-F1
#
_entry.id   AF-A0A1S1N6A5-F1
#
_cell.length_a   1.000
_cell.length_b   1.000
_cell.length_c   1.000
_cell.angle_alpha   90.00
_cell.angle_beta   90.00
_cell.angle_gamma   90.00
#
_symmetry.space_group_name_H-M   'P 1'
#
loop_
_entity.id
_entity.type
_entity.pdbx_description
1 polymer ?
#
loop_
_entity_poly.entity_id
_entity_poly.type
_entity_poly.pdbx_seq_one_letter_code
_entity_poly.pdbx_strand_id
1 'polypeptide(L)'
;MLHYWIGDFFIDLSRNQITHHNTSQTLAPKALAVLTYLAERQGKVISQDELLDSVWAGTVVSPNTLQRSIAQLRKALGDDGKTQVLIKTHAKKGYSLECEVRTEKETVEMTSVDTTPVETSATALAAGHEPVSTTAKAPVRWGTAFIALCVVFMVGFHYFSSSKPVHISVSEIRALTASDYKESSGSYSPDGKFIVFSRYSDELCINHIWAKNIETQEEFQLTKNLRAYGAHSFSNDGSRLAFITQEECDKPITQKMCYQLVSLDFAQALNAPQSPTVLMECKNSEIRKPIWLNNNDIALLQKRSDAWQLIRYSVTQGESTPLYDMPGGSINDFDVSSDGNKIALTGFHNDGHYYIEMLTPQGEVVSSHLIEYPANVAQHRLIYPNFSPMANQLIFSTGRRLFTVTQQGKVAEISLPLVQPIGVPVVHPQGRKMLAIKGYYDSDVVLGVLDNVANATTQSGQNDQHDVYNVLHRSNVAEDSATFAPDKGLIAYVSERSGDPQIWLTDGNKTWQLSNFAMDSQVSGLKWANQGNRILVNVNRTLVRISLDAKVDTLTFDHPIEQLFQWDSLSNTALAHIRINGIVKLALLDLNLLSVQVLLDSQVVWADRGADGQVVYMDKMHRFWQLSSLEAQHLDTLEEQGSRKRFVIKNGALYGINEALQLWSYQLDSEEFAIIGDAPSNVDYLTDVNATHVLMDIKLSSRKEVVELVLRD
;
A
#
# COMPACT_ATOMS: atom_id res chain seq x y z
N MET A 1 19.39 34.99 5.46
CA MET A 1 19.59 35.40 4.05
C MET A 1 18.63 34.56 3.23
N LEU A 2 17.77 35.14 2.37
CA LEU A 2 16.84 34.35 1.54
C LEU A 2 17.37 34.17 0.12
N HIS A 3 18.07 35.17 -0.41
CA HIS A 3 18.72 35.12 -1.71
C HIS A 3 20.12 35.73 -1.64
N TYR A 4 21.05 35.22 -2.45
CA TYR A 4 22.39 35.79 -2.64
C TYR A 4 22.98 35.32 -3.96
N TRP A 5 24.06 35.96 -4.40
CA TRP A 5 24.77 35.64 -5.63
C TRP A 5 26.15 35.07 -5.33
N ILE A 6 26.59 34.09 -6.12
CA ILE A 6 27.98 33.60 -6.17
C ILE A 6 28.45 33.77 -7.62
N GLY A 7 29.30 34.76 -7.90
CA GLY A 7 29.60 35.14 -9.28
C GLY A 7 28.31 35.47 -10.06
N ASP A 8 28.07 34.75 -11.16
CA ASP A 8 26.87 34.90 -12.01
C ASP A 8 25.72 33.94 -11.62
N PHE A 9 25.85 33.19 -10.52
CA PHE A 9 24.84 32.26 -10.04
C PHE A 9 23.93 32.91 -9.01
N PHE A 10 22.62 32.92 -9.28
CA PHE A 10 21.60 33.34 -8.32
C PHE A 10 21.18 32.16 -7.44
N ILE A 11 21.22 32.34 -6.12
CA ILE A 11 20.85 31.32 -5.14
C ILE A 11 19.53 31.70 -4.48
N ASP A 12 18.51 30.86 -4.65
CA ASP A 12 17.20 30.99 -3.98
C ASP A 12 17.03 29.91 -2.90
N LEU A 13 17.19 30.31 -1.64
CA LEU A 13 17.07 29.40 -0.49
C LEU A 13 15.62 28.99 -0.20
N SER A 14 14.63 29.79 -0.61
CA SER A 14 13.21 29.45 -0.41
C SER A 14 12.76 28.33 -1.34
N ARG A 15 13.35 28.24 -2.54
CA ARG A 15 13.06 27.23 -3.55
C ARG A 15 14.10 26.12 -3.65
N ASN A 16 15.18 26.20 -2.87
CA ASN A 16 16.36 25.35 -2.97
C ASN A 16 16.97 25.31 -4.39
N GLN A 17 17.07 26.46 -5.05
CA GLN A 17 17.43 26.56 -6.46
C GLN A 17 18.71 27.37 -6.67
N ILE A 18 19.48 26.95 -7.68
CA ILE A 18 20.56 27.73 -8.28
C ILE A 18 20.16 28.06 -9.72
N THR A 19 20.25 29.33 -10.12
CA THR A 19 19.93 29.80 -11.46
C THR A 19 21.16 30.40 -12.14
N HIS A 20 21.44 29.97 -13.36
CA HIS A 20 22.50 30.49 -14.22
C HIS A 20 21.99 30.63 -15.65
N HIS A 21 22.14 31.81 -16.27
CA HIS A 21 21.63 32.11 -17.63
C HIS A 21 20.20 31.59 -17.90
N ASN A 22 19.22 31.92 -17.05
CA ASN A 22 17.81 31.47 -17.11
C ASN A 22 17.56 29.96 -16.99
N THR A 23 18.58 29.16 -16.67
CA THR A 23 18.42 27.73 -16.36
C THR A 23 18.48 27.56 -14.84
N SER A 24 17.38 27.08 -14.25
CA SER A 24 17.29 26.81 -12.81
C SER A 24 17.45 25.32 -12.53
N GLN A 25 18.30 24.99 -11.56
CA GLN A 25 18.49 23.63 -11.06
C GLN A 25 18.14 23.58 -9.57
N THR A 26 17.21 22.69 -9.20
CA THR A 26 16.89 22.42 -7.79
C THR A 26 17.95 21.51 -7.18
N LEU A 27 18.39 21.83 -5.96
CA LEU A 27 19.35 21.06 -5.18
C LEU A 27 18.74 20.54 -3.88
N ALA A 28 19.35 19.50 -3.33
CA ALA A 28 18.99 19.03 -2.00
C ALA A 28 19.24 20.13 -0.96
N PRO A 29 18.34 20.35 0.02
CA PRO A 29 18.46 21.44 1.00
C PRO A 29 19.80 21.45 1.74
N LYS A 30 20.34 20.26 2.06
CA LYS A 30 21.65 20.12 2.74
C LYS A 30 22.83 20.48 1.84
N ALA A 31 22.76 20.22 0.53
CA ALA A 31 23.79 20.68 -0.40
C ALA A 31 23.79 22.21 -0.47
N LEU A 32 22.62 22.84 -0.53
CA LEU A 32 22.51 24.29 -0.55
C LEU A 32 22.93 24.92 0.79
N ALA A 33 22.65 24.26 1.91
CA ALA A 33 23.13 24.67 3.23
C ALA A 33 24.67 24.63 3.33
N VAL A 34 25.33 23.60 2.78
CA VAL A 34 26.80 23.58 2.65
C VAL A 34 27.30 24.76 1.84
N LEU A 35 26.68 25.04 0.68
CA LEU A 35 27.06 26.18 -0.16
C LEU A 35 26.88 27.51 0.58
N THR A 36 25.78 27.67 1.31
CA THR A 36 25.48 28.87 2.11
C THR A 36 26.54 29.05 3.20
N TYR A 37 26.88 27.97 3.91
CA TYR A 37 27.88 28.02 4.99
C TYR A 37 29.27 28.41 4.47
N LEU A 38 29.65 27.91 3.29
CA LEU A 38 30.89 28.30 2.61
C LEU A 38 30.82 29.75 2.09
N ALA A 39 29.67 30.19 1.57
CA ALA A 39 29.47 31.54 1.05
C ALA A 39 29.55 32.61 2.15
N GLU A 40 29.00 32.35 3.33
CA GLU A 40 29.15 33.22 4.51
C GLU A 40 30.61 33.40 4.96
N ARG A 41 31.48 32.46 4.59
CA ARG A 41 32.90 32.41 4.96
C ARG A 41 33.80 32.40 3.72
N GLN A 42 33.39 33.14 2.68
CA GLN A 42 34.09 33.24 1.41
C GLN A 42 35.61 33.36 1.60
N GLY A 43 36.38 32.56 0.86
CA GLY A 43 37.84 32.53 0.90
C GLY A 43 38.47 31.86 2.12
N LYS A 44 37.70 31.41 3.12
CA LYS A 44 38.22 30.64 4.26
C LYS A 44 38.12 29.14 4.01
N VAL A 45 39.12 28.40 4.49
CA VAL A 45 39.09 26.93 4.49
C VAL A 45 38.31 26.44 5.69
N ILE A 46 37.18 25.78 5.44
CA ILE A 46 36.29 25.22 6.45
C ILE A 46 36.54 23.72 6.54
N SER A 47 36.75 23.21 7.76
CA SER A 47 37.05 21.80 7.96
C SER A 47 35.85 20.90 7.64
N GLN A 48 36.13 19.64 7.31
CA GLN A 48 35.08 18.66 7.06
C GLN A 48 34.19 18.47 8.29
N ASP A 49 34.78 18.38 9.48
CA ASP A 49 34.04 18.21 10.73
C ASP A 49 33.17 19.43 11.03
N GLU A 50 33.68 20.65 10.81
CA GLU A 50 32.89 21.88 10.98
C GLU A 50 31.70 21.97 10.00
N LEU A 51 31.88 21.54 8.75
CA LEU A 51 30.78 21.47 7.77
C LEU A 51 29.75 20.39 8.15
N LEU A 52 30.20 19.26 8.67
CA LEU A 52 29.32 18.19 9.14
C LEU A 52 28.53 18.65 10.37
N ASP A 53 29.19 19.23 11.36
CA ASP A 53 28.56 19.69 12.61
C ASP A 53 27.60 20.85 12.39
N SER A 54 27.95 21.80 11.53
CA SER A 54 27.10 22.98 11.26
C SER A 54 25.88 22.65 10.41
N VAL A 55 26.04 21.87 9.34
CA VAL A 55 24.94 21.59 8.40
C VAL A 55 24.11 20.38 8.84
N TRP A 56 24.68 19.44 9.58
CA TRP A 56 24.00 18.23 10.08
C TRP A 56 23.97 18.15 11.61
N ALA A 57 23.86 19.29 12.29
CA ALA A 57 23.69 19.36 13.75
C ALA A 57 22.59 18.37 14.23
N GLY A 58 22.92 17.53 15.21
CA GLY A 58 22.02 16.54 15.79
C GLY A 58 21.77 15.29 14.92
N THR A 59 22.49 15.11 13.81
CA THR A 59 22.38 13.93 12.94
C THR A 59 23.75 13.28 12.74
N VAL A 60 23.89 11.98 13.05
CA VAL A 60 25.14 11.25 12.79
C VAL A 60 25.23 10.94 11.29
N VAL A 61 26.15 11.60 10.59
CA VAL A 61 26.36 11.43 9.15
C VAL A 61 27.80 11.01 8.84
N SER A 62 27.96 10.15 7.83
CA SER A 62 29.29 9.74 7.38
C SER A 62 30.00 10.86 6.59
N PRO A 63 31.35 10.89 6.58
CA PRO A 63 32.14 11.81 5.75
C PRO A 63 31.76 11.83 4.25
N ASN A 64 31.25 10.69 3.72
CA ASN A 64 30.79 10.57 2.33
C ASN A 64 29.58 11.46 2.02
N THR A 65 28.78 11.81 3.02
CA THR A 65 27.62 12.71 2.87
C THR A 65 28.07 14.10 2.41
N LEU A 66 29.11 14.66 3.05
CA LEU A 66 29.68 15.94 2.65
C LEU A 66 30.27 15.88 1.23
N GLN A 67 30.97 14.79 0.90
CA GLN A 67 31.55 14.62 -0.44
C GLN A 67 30.49 14.59 -1.54
N ARG A 68 29.34 13.94 -1.30
CA ARG A 68 28.21 13.93 -2.23
C ARG A 68 27.59 15.31 -2.39
N SER A 69 27.43 16.07 -1.30
CA SER A 69 26.96 17.45 -1.36
C SER A 69 27.91 18.34 -2.18
N ILE A 70 29.23 18.23 -1.97
CA ILE A 70 30.23 18.98 -2.76
C ILE A 70 30.19 18.57 -4.24
N ALA A 71 30.00 17.29 -4.56
CA ALA A 71 29.89 16.84 -5.95
C ALA A 71 28.63 17.39 -6.65
N GLN A 72 27.49 17.43 -5.95
CA GLN A 72 26.26 18.04 -6.46
C GLN A 72 26.41 19.54 -6.69
N LEU A 73 27.06 20.24 -5.75
CA LEU A 73 27.34 21.67 -5.87
C LEU A 73 28.25 21.98 -7.06
N ARG A 74 29.34 21.22 -7.21
CA ARG A 74 30.26 21.38 -8.35
C ARG A 74 29.55 21.19 -9.69
N LYS A 75 28.71 20.15 -9.80
CA LYS A 75 27.90 19.92 -11.00
C LYS A 75 26.96 21.10 -11.30
N ALA A 76 26.29 21.62 -10.28
CA ALA A 76 25.32 22.72 -10.44
C ALA A 76 25.98 24.06 -10.76
N LEU A 77 27.19 24.29 -10.23
CA LEU A 77 27.99 25.49 -10.48
C LEU A 77 28.87 25.38 -11.73
N GLY A 78 28.77 24.26 -12.48
CA GLY A 78 29.64 24.01 -13.64
C GLY A 78 31.13 23.89 -13.30
N ASP A 79 31.47 23.62 -12.04
CA ASP A 79 32.84 23.49 -11.54
C ASP A 79 33.35 22.06 -11.75
N ASP A 80 34.48 21.89 -12.42
CA ASP A 80 35.11 20.57 -12.61
C ASP A 80 35.95 20.21 -11.38
N GLY A 81 35.80 18.98 -10.89
CA GLY A 81 36.58 18.45 -9.77
C GLY A 81 38.10 18.45 -9.99
N LYS A 82 38.57 18.65 -11.23
CA LYS A 82 40.00 18.79 -11.59
C LYS A 82 40.50 20.24 -11.61
N THR A 83 39.69 21.20 -12.05
CA THR A 83 40.10 22.62 -12.15
C THR A 83 39.73 23.43 -10.90
N GLN A 84 38.67 23.04 -10.19
CA GLN A 84 38.23 23.55 -8.88
C GLN A 84 38.29 25.08 -8.77
N VAL A 85 37.61 25.75 -9.69
CA VAL A 85 37.63 27.20 -9.83
C VAL A 85 36.74 27.87 -8.79
N LEU A 86 35.63 27.23 -8.41
CA LEU A 86 34.65 27.80 -7.47
C LEU A 86 34.76 27.20 -6.09
N ILE A 87 34.67 25.87 -5.96
CA ILE A 87 34.81 25.15 -4.69
C ILE A 87 36.13 24.40 -4.68
N LYS A 88 37.09 24.86 -3.87
CA LYS A 88 38.43 24.28 -3.79
C LYS A 88 38.53 23.24 -2.67
N THR A 89 39.06 22.07 -3.00
CA THR A 89 39.39 21.03 -2.01
C THR A 89 40.80 21.27 -1.49
N HIS A 90 40.93 21.45 -0.17
CA HIS A 90 42.22 21.46 0.53
C HIS A 90 42.41 20.10 1.19
N ALA A 91 43.28 19.26 0.61
CA ALA A 91 43.49 17.88 1.06
C ALA A 91 43.79 17.83 2.58
N LYS A 92 43.03 16.99 3.30
CA LYS A 92 43.10 16.82 4.78
C LYS A 92 42.77 18.08 5.61
N LYS A 93 42.31 19.16 4.99
CA LYS A 93 41.97 20.42 5.67
C LYS A 93 40.50 20.83 5.49
N GLY A 94 39.88 20.52 4.35
CA GLY A 94 38.47 20.82 4.10
C GLY A 94 38.22 21.53 2.77
N TYR A 95 37.27 22.46 2.73
CA TYR A 95 36.80 23.13 1.51
C TYR A 95 36.76 24.65 1.65
N SER A 96 36.98 25.39 0.56
CA SER A 96 36.76 26.84 0.48
C SER A 96 35.97 27.22 -0.77
N LEU A 97 35.26 28.35 -0.70
CA LEU A 97 34.62 28.98 -1.85
C LEU A 97 35.48 30.17 -2.31
N GLU A 98 36.02 30.09 -3.52
CA GLU A 98 36.97 31.04 -4.11
C GLU A 98 36.29 31.97 -5.15
N CYS A 99 35.03 32.32 -4.91
CA CYS A 99 34.21 33.15 -5.81
C CYS A 99 33.53 34.29 -5.04
N GLU A 100 33.31 35.43 -5.70
CA GLU A 100 32.69 36.61 -5.11
C GLU A 100 31.24 36.34 -4.69
N VAL A 101 30.91 36.60 -3.41
CA VAL A 101 29.55 36.49 -2.88
C VAL A 101 28.93 37.88 -2.74
N ARG A 102 27.82 38.14 -3.43
CA ARG A 102 27.06 39.40 -3.32
C ARG A 102 25.72 39.15 -2.67
N THR A 103 25.43 39.85 -1.58
CA THR A 103 24.12 39.83 -0.94
C THR A 103 23.37 41.11 -1.28
N GLU A 104 22.09 41.00 -1.60
CA GLU A 104 21.21 42.16 -1.69
C GLU A 104 20.96 42.67 -0.25
N LYS A 105 21.39 43.91 0.05
CA LYS A 105 21.22 44.53 1.37
C LYS A 105 20.15 45.60 1.35
N GLU A 106 19.50 45.73 2.52
CA GLU A 106 18.54 46.75 3.03
C GLU A 106 17.04 46.53 2.71
N THR A 107 16.05 46.67 3.63
CA THR A 107 15.90 47.29 4.99
C THR A 107 14.61 46.65 5.61
N VAL A 108 14.38 46.38 6.91
CA VAL A 108 14.03 47.26 8.06
C VAL A 108 13.95 46.40 9.35
N GLU A 109 14.14 47.06 10.49
CA GLU A 109 14.45 46.64 11.86
C GLU A 109 13.32 46.03 12.73
N MET A 110 13.79 45.20 13.68
CA MET A 110 13.39 44.93 15.09
C MET A 110 12.09 45.48 15.69
N THR A 111 11.41 44.66 16.50
CA THR A 111 11.29 44.89 17.97
C THR A 111 11.00 43.61 18.76
N SER A 112 11.67 43.48 19.89
CA SER A 112 11.56 42.47 20.96
C SER A 112 10.41 42.76 21.94
N VAL A 113 10.05 41.80 22.82
CA VAL A 113 10.03 41.95 24.30
C VAL A 113 9.64 40.63 25.02
N ASP A 114 10.55 40.28 25.91
CA ASP A 114 10.61 39.50 27.16
C ASP A 114 9.34 39.25 28.01
N THR A 115 9.21 38.08 28.67
CA THR A 115 9.20 37.93 30.16
C THR A 115 9.06 36.46 30.63
N THR A 116 9.71 36.15 31.77
CA THR A 116 9.83 34.83 32.45
C THR A 116 9.07 34.82 33.82
N PRO A 117 9.20 33.83 34.74
CA PRO A 117 8.17 32.86 35.14
C PRO A 117 7.71 32.97 36.63
N VAL A 118 6.80 32.09 37.08
CA VAL A 118 6.45 31.94 38.52
C VAL A 118 6.35 30.46 38.92
N GLU A 119 7.19 30.07 39.89
CA GLU A 119 7.12 28.88 40.76
C GLU A 119 6.07 29.02 41.87
N THR A 120 5.69 27.92 42.51
CA THR A 120 5.30 27.75 43.95
C THR A 120 4.63 26.36 44.07
N SER A 121 4.83 25.48 45.06
CA SER A 121 5.76 25.30 46.18
C SER A 121 5.50 23.88 46.71
N ALA A 122 6.52 23.23 47.28
CA ALA A 122 6.36 22.07 48.14
C ALA A 122 7.02 22.39 49.50
N THR A 123 6.27 22.18 50.59
CA THR A 123 6.74 22.41 51.96
C THR A 123 6.85 21.08 52.70
N ALA A 124 7.94 20.97 53.43
CA ALA A 124 8.43 19.82 54.20
C ALA A 124 7.70 19.59 55.54
N LEU A 125 7.95 18.43 56.16
CA LEU A 125 8.63 18.22 57.46
C LEU A 125 8.32 16.78 57.96
N ALA A 126 9.33 15.93 58.19
CA ALA A 126 9.99 15.61 59.48
C ALA A 126 9.10 14.76 60.42
N ALA A 127 9.52 13.75 61.19
CA ALA A 127 10.79 13.08 61.55
C ALA A 127 10.40 11.64 62.01
N GLY A 128 11.24 10.61 61.87
CA GLY A 128 12.14 10.12 62.93
C GLY A 128 11.46 9.20 63.98
N HIS A 129 11.84 7.92 64.04
CA HIS A 129 12.36 7.18 65.21
C HIS A 129 12.35 5.64 65.01
N GLU A 130 13.30 5.02 65.70
CA GLU A 130 13.85 3.66 65.66
C GLU A 130 12.94 2.48 66.09
N PRO A 131 13.40 1.21 65.93
CA PRO A 131 12.56 0.02 65.97
C PRO A 131 12.50 -0.63 67.35
N VAL A 132 11.39 -1.31 67.66
CA VAL A 132 11.28 -2.21 68.83
C VAL A 132 10.63 -3.53 68.44
N SER A 133 11.17 -4.58 69.03
CA SER A 133 11.08 -6.00 68.75
C SER A 133 9.95 -6.76 69.49
N THR A 134 9.66 -7.97 68.99
CA THR A 134 9.05 -9.16 69.65
C THR A 134 7.53 -9.10 69.90
N THR A 135 6.70 -10.11 69.62
CA THR A 135 6.76 -11.52 70.04
C THR A 135 5.81 -12.39 69.20
N ALA A 136 6.12 -13.68 69.10
CA ALA A 136 5.34 -14.70 68.39
C ALA A 136 4.16 -15.28 69.20
N LYS A 137 3.07 -15.66 68.52
CA LYS A 137 2.16 -16.75 68.95
C LYS A 137 1.66 -17.57 67.74
N ALA A 138 2.13 -18.82 67.71
CA ALA A 138 1.56 -20.10 67.27
C ALA A 138 0.80 -20.27 65.92
N PRO A 139 0.89 -21.47 65.30
CA PRO A 139 0.65 -21.66 63.87
C PRO A 139 -0.80 -22.07 63.57
N VAL A 140 -1.46 -21.33 62.69
CA VAL A 140 -2.66 -21.82 62.00
C VAL A 140 -2.23 -22.27 60.61
N ARG A 141 -2.60 -23.50 60.25
CA ARG A 141 -2.24 -24.18 58.99
C ARG A 141 -2.84 -23.44 57.80
N TRP A 142 -2.20 -22.36 57.35
CA TRP A 142 -2.52 -21.63 56.11
C TRP A 142 -1.67 -22.07 54.92
N GLY A 143 -0.85 -23.10 55.08
CA GLY A 143 0.04 -23.58 54.01
C GLY A 143 -0.71 -24.00 52.74
N THR A 144 -1.91 -24.58 52.85
CA THR A 144 -2.66 -25.00 51.66
C THR A 144 -3.48 -23.88 51.03
N ALA A 145 -4.06 -22.97 51.81
CA ALA A 145 -4.83 -21.85 51.30
C ALA A 145 -3.93 -20.78 50.64
N PHE A 146 -2.74 -20.54 51.20
CA PHE A 146 -1.78 -19.60 50.62
C PHE A 146 -1.13 -20.16 49.35
N ILE A 147 -0.81 -21.46 49.31
CA ILE A 147 -0.34 -22.11 48.07
C ILE A 147 -1.46 -22.13 47.03
N ALA A 148 -2.71 -22.45 47.38
CA ALA A 148 -3.82 -22.39 46.44
C ALA A 148 -4.09 -20.96 45.93
N LEU A 149 -4.02 -19.95 46.79
CA LEU A 149 -4.16 -18.55 46.40
C LEU A 149 -2.97 -18.09 45.54
N CYS A 150 -1.75 -18.49 45.86
CA CYS A 150 -0.57 -18.21 45.05
C CYS A 150 -0.64 -18.94 43.70
N VAL A 151 -1.16 -20.17 43.64
CA VAL A 151 -1.37 -20.89 42.39
C VAL A 151 -2.49 -20.25 41.58
N VAL A 152 -3.61 -19.84 42.19
CA VAL A 152 -4.69 -19.11 41.51
C VAL A 152 -4.23 -17.72 41.07
N PHE A 153 -3.39 -17.05 41.86
CA PHE A 153 -2.80 -15.76 41.49
C PHE A 153 -1.71 -15.92 40.45
N MET A 154 -0.94 -17.01 40.46
CA MET A 154 0.12 -17.28 39.49
C MET A 154 -0.49 -17.78 38.17
N VAL A 155 -1.52 -18.64 38.21
CA VAL A 155 -2.35 -19.01 37.05
C VAL A 155 -3.12 -17.79 36.55
N GLY A 156 -3.75 -17.04 37.44
CA GLY A 156 -4.45 -15.80 37.13
C GLY A 156 -3.50 -14.78 36.49
N PHE A 157 -2.32 -14.56 37.05
CA PHE A 157 -1.29 -13.68 36.50
C PHE A 157 -0.71 -14.24 35.19
N HIS A 158 -0.57 -15.55 35.03
CA HIS A 158 -0.10 -16.15 33.78
C HIS A 158 -1.15 -16.06 32.65
N TYR A 159 -2.44 -16.05 33.00
CA TYR A 159 -3.55 -15.83 32.06
C TYR A 159 -3.89 -14.34 31.84
N PHE A 160 -3.69 -13.48 32.83
CA PHE A 160 -4.00 -12.03 32.78
C PHE A 160 -2.78 -11.13 32.53
N SER A 161 -1.55 -11.64 32.60
CA SER A 161 -0.35 -10.94 32.15
C SER A 161 -0.44 -10.81 30.63
N SER A 162 -1.14 -9.77 30.18
CA SER A 162 -1.19 -9.38 28.78
C SER A 162 0.22 -9.34 28.24
N SER A 163 0.52 -10.15 27.23
CA SER A 163 1.70 -10.01 26.39
C SER A 163 1.72 -8.58 25.89
N LYS A 164 2.59 -7.73 26.43
CA LYS A 164 2.78 -6.40 25.88
C LYS A 164 3.39 -6.55 24.48
N PRO A 165 2.96 -5.76 23.49
CA PRO A 165 3.64 -5.73 22.21
C PRO A 165 5.12 -5.40 22.46
N VAL A 166 6.01 -6.11 21.78
CA VAL A 166 7.45 -5.85 21.86
C VAL A 166 7.74 -4.79 20.82
N HIS A 167 8.48 -3.76 21.21
CA HIS A 167 8.82 -2.67 20.31
C HIS A 167 9.94 -3.12 19.38
N ILE A 168 9.55 -3.57 18.18
CA ILE A 168 10.52 -3.85 17.12
C ILE A 168 10.90 -2.52 16.46
N SER A 169 12.18 -2.33 16.21
CA SER A 169 12.71 -1.21 15.43
C SER A 169 13.53 -1.70 14.24
N VAL A 170 13.52 -0.94 13.14
CA VAL A 170 14.34 -1.23 11.97
C VAL A 170 15.63 -0.40 12.03
N SER A 171 16.77 -1.08 12.03
CA SER A 171 18.08 -0.45 12.17
C SER A 171 18.82 -0.24 10.85
N GLU A 172 18.55 -1.08 9.85
CA GLU A 172 19.19 -1.04 8.55
C GLU A 172 18.22 -1.55 7.49
N ILE A 173 18.36 -1.02 6.26
CA ILE A 173 17.58 -1.39 5.09
C ILE A 173 18.54 -1.57 3.93
N ARG A 174 18.53 -2.76 3.33
CA ARG A 174 19.44 -3.15 2.25
C ARG A 174 18.63 -3.61 1.04
N ALA A 175 18.85 -3.02 -0.12
CA ALA A 175 18.29 -3.54 -1.36
C ALA A 175 18.91 -4.91 -1.68
N LEU A 176 18.06 -5.91 -1.92
CA LEU A 176 18.51 -7.23 -2.36
C LEU A 176 18.39 -7.39 -3.87
N THR A 177 17.44 -6.69 -4.49
CA THR A 177 17.27 -6.65 -5.94
C THR A 177 17.33 -5.21 -6.44
N ALA A 178 17.65 -5.03 -7.72
CA ALA A 178 17.75 -3.72 -8.35
C ALA A 178 17.52 -3.87 -9.86
N SER A 179 16.25 -3.98 -10.26
CA SER A 179 15.85 -4.04 -11.68
C SER A 179 14.85 -2.93 -12.01
N ASP A 180 14.65 -2.68 -13.31
CA ASP A 180 13.61 -1.75 -13.78
C ASP A 180 12.20 -2.37 -13.72
N TYR A 181 12.11 -3.67 -13.45
CA TYR A 181 10.86 -4.40 -13.35
C TYR A 181 10.21 -4.27 -11.97
N LYS A 182 8.91 -4.52 -11.92
CA LYS A 182 8.18 -4.68 -10.65
C LYS A 182 8.50 -6.03 -10.04
N GLU A 183 8.96 -6.04 -8.79
CA GLU A 183 9.21 -7.27 -8.04
C GLU A 183 8.31 -7.35 -6.79
N SER A 184 7.87 -8.56 -6.45
CA SER A 184 7.03 -8.80 -5.28
C SER A 184 7.17 -10.22 -4.73
N SER A 185 6.36 -10.53 -3.70
CA SER A 185 6.20 -11.89 -3.17
C SER A 185 7.52 -12.51 -2.67
N GLY A 186 8.42 -11.71 -2.08
CA GLY A 186 9.71 -12.20 -1.60
C GLY A 186 9.57 -13.19 -0.44
N SER A 187 10.31 -14.29 -0.47
CA SER A 187 10.44 -15.25 0.65
C SER A 187 11.87 -15.79 0.74
N TYR A 188 12.26 -16.26 1.93
CA TYR A 188 13.55 -16.92 2.13
C TYR A 188 13.44 -18.43 1.89
N SER A 189 14.53 -19.03 1.37
CA SER A 189 14.72 -20.48 1.51
C SER A 189 14.84 -20.87 3.00
N PRO A 190 14.48 -22.09 3.39
CA PRO A 190 14.55 -22.52 4.80
C PRO A 190 15.94 -22.40 5.43
N ASP A 191 17.00 -22.55 4.62
CA ASP A 191 18.39 -22.37 5.04
C ASP A 191 18.85 -20.89 5.07
N GLY A 192 18.02 -19.96 4.59
CA GLY A 192 18.29 -18.52 4.55
C GLY A 192 19.29 -18.08 3.48
N LYS A 193 19.77 -18.98 2.61
CA LYS A 193 20.80 -18.66 1.61
C LYS A 193 20.26 -18.01 0.34
N PHE A 194 18.99 -18.26 0.03
CA PHE A 194 18.32 -17.72 -1.14
C PHE A 194 17.14 -16.85 -0.72
N ILE A 195 16.87 -15.83 -1.53
CA ILE A 195 15.54 -15.25 -1.64
C ILE A 195 14.88 -15.77 -2.92
N VAL A 196 13.57 -15.93 -2.89
CA VAL A 196 12.74 -16.20 -4.07
C VAL A 196 11.71 -15.09 -4.19
N PHE A 197 11.51 -14.57 -5.39
CA PHE A 197 10.63 -13.43 -5.65
C PHE A 197 10.01 -13.52 -7.04
N SER A 198 8.88 -12.84 -7.24
CA SER A 198 8.23 -12.68 -8.55
C SER A 198 8.79 -11.44 -9.24
N ARG A 199 9.17 -11.53 -10.51
CA ARG A 199 9.54 -10.40 -11.37
C ARG A 199 8.55 -10.30 -12.51
N TYR A 200 7.78 -9.21 -12.54
CA TYR A 200 6.69 -9.00 -13.49
C TYR A 200 7.19 -8.51 -14.85
N SER A 201 6.48 -8.94 -15.88
CA SER A 201 6.51 -8.33 -17.22
C SER A 201 5.90 -6.93 -17.20
N ASP A 202 6.06 -6.19 -18.30
CA ASP A 202 5.32 -4.95 -18.53
C ASP A 202 3.81 -5.21 -18.70
N GLU A 203 3.45 -6.41 -19.19
CA GLU A 203 2.09 -6.91 -19.22
C GLU A 203 1.53 -7.13 -17.81
N LEU A 204 0.26 -6.76 -17.62
CA LEU A 204 -0.41 -6.77 -16.32
C LEU A 204 -0.56 -8.20 -15.79
N CYS A 205 -0.20 -8.38 -14.51
CA CYS A 205 -0.42 -9.60 -13.72
C CYS A 205 0.35 -10.86 -14.15
N ILE A 206 1.27 -10.82 -15.13
CA ILE A 206 2.09 -11.97 -15.50
C ILE A 206 3.57 -11.78 -15.12
N ASN A 207 4.22 -12.86 -14.69
CA ASN A 207 5.56 -12.82 -14.12
C ASN A 207 6.33 -14.14 -14.30
N HIS A 208 7.63 -14.07 -14.05
CA HIS A 208 8.47 -15.22 -13.77
C HIS A 208 8.82 -15.24 -12.28
N ILE A 209 9.04 -16.44 -11.74
CA ILE A 209 9.62 -16.61 -10.40
C ILE A 209 11.14 -16.72 -10.53
N TRP A 210 11.86 -15.97 -9.70
CA TRP A 210 13.31 -15.90 -9.65
C TRP A 210 13.82 -16.27 -8.27
N ALA A 211 15.02 -16.85 -8.20
CA ALA A 211 15.80 -16.98 -6.99
C ALA A 211 17.06 -16.12 -7.07
N LYS A 212 17.51 -15.61 -5.93
CA LYS A 212 18.81 -14.96 -5.80
C LYS A 212 19.56 -15.53 -4.61
N ASN A 213 20.79 -15.96 -4.84
CA ASN A 213 21.69 -16.35 -3.76
C ASN A 213 22.20 -15.08 -3.05
N ILE A 214 22.01 -14.98 -1.74
CA ILE A 214 22.34 -13.78 -0.97
C ILE A 214 23.86 -13.63 -0.75
N GLU A 215 24.61 -14.72 -0.80
CA GLU A 215 26.06 -14.70 -0.64
C GLU A 215 26.77 -14.43 -1.97
N THR A 216 26.44 -15.18 -3.02
CA THR A 216 27.11 -15.05 -4.34
C THR A 216 26.52 -13.94 -5.20
N GLN A 217 25.32 -13.45 -4.87
CA GLN A 217 24.53 -12.48 -5.63
C GLN A 217 24.04 -12.98 -7.00
N GLU A 218 24.22 -14.26 -7.32
CA GLU A 218 23.74 -14.87 -8.56
C GLU A 218 22.21 -14.99 -8.57
N GLU A 219 21.60 -14.65 -9.71
CA GLU A 219 20.16 -14.76 -9.96
C GLU A 219 19.84 -15.91 -10.91
N PHE A 220 18.74 -16.62 -10.62
CA PHE A 220 18.28 -17.80 -11.34
C PHE A 220 16.80 -17.63 -11.68
N GLN A 221 16.44 -17.67 -12.95
CA GLN A 221 15.04 -17.77 -13.34
C GLN A 221 14.55 -19.20 -13.08
N LEU A 222 13.54 -19.37 -12.24
CA LEU A 222 13.04 -20.70 -11.86
C LEU A 222 11.99 -21.22 -12.82
N THR A 223 11.12 -20.34 -13.34
CA THR A 223 10.00 -20.72 -14.20
C THR A 223 10.29 -20.52 -15.67
N LYS A 224 9.95 -21.50 -16.50
CA LYS A 224 10.15 -21.45 -17.96
C LYS A 224 9.16 -20.52 -18.67
N ASN A 225 7.88 -20.58 -18.30
CA ASN A 225 6.82 -19.84 -18.99
C ASN A 225 6.50 -18.55 -18.23
N LEU A 226 6.04 -17.53 -18.95
CA LEU A 226 5.51 -16.31 -18.38
C LEU A 226 4.01 -16.51 -18.13
N ARG A 227 3.57 -16.48 -16.87
CA ARG A 227 2.15 -16.70 -16.49
C ARG A 227 1.80 -15.88 -15.25
N ALA A 228 0.53 -15.91 -14.86
CA ALA A 228 0.06 -15.29 -13.63
C ALA A 228 0.36 -16.16 -12.40
N TYR A 229 1.65 -16.21 -11.99
CA TYR A 229 2.06 -16.88 -10.76
C TYR A 229 1.83 -16.00 -9.52
N GLY A 230 1.24 -16.60 -8.49
CA GLY A 230 1.02 -15.97 -7.19
C GLY A 230 2.21 -16.12 -6.24
N ALA A 231 2.02 -15.73 -4.98
CA ALA A 231 3.03 -15.89 -3.94
C ALA A 231 3.39 -17.38 -3.70
N HIS A 232 4.66 -17.63 -3.44
CA HIS A 232 5.26 -18.96 -3.31
C HIS A 232 5.75 -19.26 -1.90
N SER A 233 5.63 -20.53 -1.49
CA SER A 233 6.12 -21.05 -0.22
C SER A 233 7.03 -22.26 -0.41
N PHE A 234 8.04 -22.38 0.44
CA PHE A 234 8.94 -23.54 0.45
C PHE A 234 8.37 -24.69 1.26
N SER A 235 8.64 -25.92 0.83
CA SER A 235 8.56 -27.10 1.68
C SER A 235 9.55 -26.97 2.84
N ASN A 236 9.27 -27.65 3.96
CA ASN A 236 10.09 -27.53 5.17
C ASN A 236 11.56 -27.95 4.94
N ASP A 237 11.79 -28.90 4.03
CA ASP A 237 13.14 -29.32 3.61
C ASP A 237 13.78 -28.42 2.53
N GLY A 238 13.07 -27.43 2.02
CA GLY A 238 13.54 -26.50 0.98
C GLY A 238 13.63 -27.11 -0.43
N SER A 239 13.19 -28.36 -0.62
CA SER A 239 13.30 -29.05 -1.91
C SER A 239 12.30 -28.56 -2.96
N ARG A 240 11.14 -28.06 -2.53
CA ARG A 240 10.02 -27.70 -3.42
C ARG A 240 9.44 -26.33 -3.08
N LEU A 241 8.96 -25.66 -4.13
CA LEU A 241 8.11 -24.48 -4.03
C LEU A 241 6.68 -24.85 -4.37
N ALA A 242 5.70 -24.28 -3.66
CA ALA A 242 4.28 -24.34 -4.01
C ALA A 242 3.71 -22.94 -4.21
N PHE A 243 2.88 -22.75 -5.24
CA PHE A 243 2.23 -21.49 -5.57
C PHE A 243 0.97 -21.73 -6.40
N ILE A 244 0.15 -20.68 -6.56
CA ILE A 244 -1.04 -20.72 -7.41
C ILE A 244 -0.71 -20.11 -8.77
N THR A 245 -1.16 -20.73 -9.85
CA THR A 245 -1.20 -20.12 -11.19
C THR A 245 -2.65 -19.88 -11.60
N GLN A 246 -2.88 -18.81 -12.37
CA GLN A 246 -4.18 -18.46 -12.94
C GLN A 246 -4.13 -18.54 -14.46
N GLU A 247 -5.15 -19.15 -15.06
CA GLU A 247 -5.31 -19.30 -16.51
C GLU A 247 -6.77 -19.04 -16.89
N GLU A 248 -7.03 -18.69 -18.15
CA GLU A 248 -8.41 -18.58 -18.64
C GLU A 248 -9.09 -19.95 -18.59
N CYS A 249 -10.35 -19.97 -18.14
CA CYS A 249 -11.09 -21.22 -18.06
C CYS A 249 -11.69 -21.61 -19.42
N ASP A 250 -11.22 -22.72 -19.99
CA ASP A 250 -11.94 -23.35 -21.12
C ASP A 250 -13.28 -23.93 -20.65
N LYS A 251 -13.31 -24.46 -19.41
CA LYS A 251 -14.46 -24.89 -18.59
C LYS A 251 -13.97 -24.87 -17.12
N PRO A 252 -14.75 -24.43 -16.11
CA PRO A 252 -16.21 -24.42 -16.07
C PRO A 252 -16.86 -23.02 -15.92
N ILE A 253 -18.13 -22.94 -16.32
CA ILE A 253 -18.91 -21.73 -16.70
C ILE A 253 -19.16 -20.73 -15.54
N THR A 254 -18.73 -21.01 -14.31
CA THR A 254 -19.03 -20.17 -13.12
C THR A 254 -17.90 -19.23 -12.71
N GLN A 255 -16.69 -19.35 -13.27
CA GLN A 255 -15.58 -18.42 -13.05
C GLN A 255 -14.76 -18.16 -14.33
N LYS A 256 -14.28 -16.92 -14.53
CA LYS A 256 -13.44 -16.54 -15.69
C LYS A 256 -12.04 -17.13 -15.61
N MET A 257 -11.46 -17.13 -14.40
CA MET A 257 -10.11 -17.60 -14.13
C MET A 257 -10.12 -18.96 -13.43
N CYS A 258 -9.28 -19.85 -13.91
CA CYS A 258 -9.03 -21.17 -13.37
C CYS A 258 -7.77 -21.11 -12.50
N TYR A 259 -7.89 -21.59 -11.26
CA TYR A 259 -6.82 -21.53 -10.27
C TYR A 259 -6.26 -22.93 -10.03
N GLN A 260 -4.97 -23.11 -10.27
CA GLN A 260 -4.27 -24.38 -10.07
C GLN A 260 -3.23 -24.24 -8.96
N LEU A 261 -3.14 -25.24 -8.08
CA LEU A 261 -2.01 -25.39 -7.17
C LEU A 261 -0.90 -26.12 -7.92
N VAL A 262 0.27 -25.51 -8.01
CA VAL A 262 1.42 -26.07 -8.71
C VAL A 262 2.63 -26.14 -7.79
N SER A 263 3.56 -27.03 -8.13
CA SER A 263 4.83 -27.21 -7.44
C SER A 263 6.00 -27.21 -8.40
N LEU A 264 7.16 -26.78 -7.90
CA LEU A 264 8.41 -26.73 -8.66
C LEU A 264 9.56 -27.28 -7.80
N ASP A 265 10.44 -28.10 -8.40
CA ASP A 265 11.65 -28.59 -7.73
C ASP A 265 12.70 -27.49 -7.73
N PHE A 266 13.09 -27.02 -6.54
CA PHE A 266 13.93 -25.84 -6.40
C PHE A 266 15.36 -26.10 -6.89
N ALA A 267 15.96 -27.23 -6.50
CA ALA A 267 17.34 -27.55 -6.85
C ALA A 267 17.52 -27.75 -8.36
N GLN A 268 16.57 -28.42 -9.01
CA GLN A 268 16.58 -28.55 -10.46
C GLN A 268 16.36 -27.20 -11.15
N ALA A 269 15.54 -26.30 -10.58
CA ALA A 269 15.20 -25.02 -11.19
C ALA A 269 16.35 -24.01 -11.13
N LEU A 270 17.27 -24.16 -10.17
CA LEU A 270 18.53 -23.42 -10.16
C LEU A 270 19.45 -23.81 -11.33
N ASN A 271 19.32 -25.01 -11.89
CA ASN A 271 20.11 -25.44 -13.04
C ASN A 271 19.47 -25.03 -14.38
N ALA A 272 18.15 -25.12 -14.49
CA ALA A 272 17.41 -24.71 -15.68
C ALA A 272 15.93 -24.37 -15.34
N PRO A 273 15.34 -23.33 -15.97
CA PRO A 273 13.94 -22.98 -15.74
C PRO A 273 12.97 -24.14 -16.04
N GLN A 274 11.97 -24.34 -15.18
CA GLN A 274 10.99 -25.43 -15.27
C GLN A 274 9.57 -24.95 -15.59
N SER A 275 8.80 -25.80 -16.25
CA SER A 275 7.33 -25.72 -16.19
C SER A 275 6.87 -26.33 -14.87
N PRO A 276 6.12 -25.62 -14.01
CA PRO A 276 5.64 -26.17 -12.74
C PRO A 276 4.75 -27.40 -12.95
N THR A 277 4.81 -28.35 -12.02
CA THR A 277 3.96 -29.54 -11.99
C THR A 277 2.63 -29.20 -11.33
N VAL A 278 1.51 -29.54 -11.96
CA VAL A 278 0.18 -29.35 -11.36
C VAL A 278 -0.03 -30.38 -10.26
N LEU A 279 -0.34 -29.90 -9.05
CA LEU A 279 -0.74 -30.73 -7.91
C LEU A 279 -2.26 -30.82 -7.83
N MET A 280 -2.93 -29.67 -7.88
CA MET A 280 -4.39 -29.60 -7.82
C MET A 280 -4.92 -28.87 -9.03
N GLU A 281 -5.73 -29.59 -9.81
CA GLU A 281 -6.49 -29.02 -10.92
C GLU A 281 -7.58 -28.06 -10.45
N CYS A 282 -8.06 -27.23 -11.38
CA CYS A 282 -9.12 -26.28 -11.12
C CYS A 282 -10.45 -26.97 -10.73
N LYS A 283 -11.09 -26.52 -9.64
CA LYS A 283 -12.32 -27.11 -9.08
C LYS A 283 -13.50 -26.12 -8.90
N ASN A 284 -13.70 -25.15 -9.79
CA ASN A 284 -14.76 -24.12 -9.66
C ASN A 284 -14.72 -23.31 -8.37
N SER A 285 -13.53 -23.08 -7.86
CA SER A 285 -13.32 -22.30 -6.66
C SER A 285 -12.04 -21.51 -6.80
N GLU A 286 -12.08 -20.26 -6.34
CA GLU A 286 -10.86 -19.48 -6.13
C GLU A 286 -10.05 -20.13 -5.00
N ILE A 287 -8.73 -20.19 -5.18
CA ILE A 287 -7.77 -20.64 -4.17
C ILE A 287 -6.61 -19.66 -4.10
N ARG A 288 -6.02 -19.49 -2.91
CA ARG A 288 -4.87 -18.59 -2.72
C ARG A 288 -4.02 -18.97 -1.52
N LYS A 289 -2.82 -18.36 -1.46
CA LYS A 289 -1.84 -18.44 -0.37
C LYS A 289 -1.55 -19.89 0.08
N PRO A 290 -0.92 -20.71 -0.78
CA PRO A 290 -0.50 -22.05 -0.39
C PRO A 290 0.75 -21.95 0.50
N ILE A 291 0.70 -22.59 1.66
CA ILE A 291 1.80 -22.67 2.64
C ILE A 291 1.98 -24.13 3.04
N TRP A 292 3.20 -24.64 2.93
CA TRP A 292 3.51 -26.00 3.41
C TRP A 292 3.36 -26.08 4.93
N LEU A 293 2.62 -27.08 5.39
CA LEU A 293 2.53 -27.44 6.81
C LEU A 293 3.67 -28.40 7.19
N ASN A 294 4.00 -29.29 6.27
CA ASN A 294 5.07 -30.28 6.35
C ASN A 294 5.47 -30.66 4.91
N ASN A 295 6.35 -31.65 4.70
CA ASN A 295 6.79 -32.02 3.34
C ASN A 295 5.73 -32.79 2.51
N ASN A 296 4.53 -33.00 3.04
CA ASN A 296 3.42 -33.68 2.36
C ASN A 296 2.16 -32.82 2.23
N ASP A 297 1.87 -31.98 3.22
CA ASP A 297 0.61 -31.27 3.34
C ASP A 297 0.80 -29.76 3.11
N ILE A 298 -0.10 -29.18 2.31
CA ILE A 298 -0.14 -27.75 2.00
C ILE A 298 -1.46 -27.19 2.53
N ALA A 299 -1.40 -26.17 3.38
CA ALA A 299 -2.55 -25.37 3.76
C ALA A 299 -2.78 -24.27 2.71
N LEU A 300 -4.04 -23.98 2.39
CA LEU A 300 -4.41 -22.92 1.46
C LEU A 300 -5.83 -22.42 1.74
N LEU A 301 -6.11 -21.18 1.34
CA LEU A 301 -7.48 -20.67 1.38
C LEU A 301 -8.24 -21.10 0.13
N GLN A 302 -9.46 -21.54 0.33
CA GLN A 302 -10.42 -21.88 -0.72
C GLN A 302 -11.70 -21.08 -0.52
N LYS A 303 -12.29 -20.56 -1.59
CA LYS A 303 -13.51 -19.77 -1.53
C LYS A 303 -14.74 -20.64 -1.72
N ARG A 304 -15.69 -20.60 -0.77
CA ARG A 304 -16.95 -21.33 -0.81
C ARG A 304 -18.09 -20.37 -0.51
N SER A 305 -19.02 -20.21 -1.46
CA SER A 305 -20.16 -19.28 -1.33
C SER A 305 -19.74 -17.87 -0.88
N ASP A 306 -18.69 -17.32 -1.49
CA ASP A 306 -18.08 -16.02 -1.16
C ASP A 306 -17.40 -15.88 0.21
N ALA A 307 -17.42 -16.90 1.06
CA ALA A 307 -16.60 -17.00 2.25
C ALA A 307 -15.30 -17.75 1.98
N TRP A 308 -14.21 -17.37 2.64
CA TRP A 308 -12.95 -18.10 2.58
C TRP A 308 -12.84 -19.07 3.74
N GLN A 309 -12.48 -20.31 3.41
CA GLN A 309 -12.20 -21.40 4.33
C GLN A 309 -10.74 -21.83 4.21
N LEU A 310 -10.19 -22.40 5.27
CA LEU A 310 -8.86 -23.00 5.29
C LEU A 310 -8.98 -24.48 4.98
N ILE A 311 -8.28 -24.93 3.95
CA ILE A 311 -8.22 -26.34 3.55
C ILE A 311 -6.78 -26.84 3.62
N ARG A 312 -6.65 -28.16 3.72
CA ARG A 312 -5.38 -28.89 3.59
C ARG A 312 -5.41 -29.74 2.33
N TYR A 313 -4.38 -29.65 1.52
CA TYR A 313 -4.13 -30.52 0.38
C TYR A 313 -2.97 -31.47 0.68
N SER A 314 -3.19 -32.78 0.55
CA SER A 314 -2.16 -33.81 0.72
C SER A 314 -1.55 -34.17 -0.63
N VAL A 315 -0.25 -33.93 -0.79
CA VAL A 315 0.49 -34.19 -2.04
C VAL A 315 0.58 -35.68 -2.36
N THR A 316 0.76 -36.54 -1.35
CA THR A 316 0.80 -37.99 -1.56
C THR A 316 -0.55 -38.60 -1.91
N GLN A 317 -1.64 -38.08 -1.35
CA GLN A 317 -3.00 -38.59 -1.61
C GLN A 317 -3.65 -37.92 -2.83
N GLY A 318 -3.21 -36.72 -3.20
CA GLY A 318 -3.82 -35.94 -4.28
C GLY A 318 -5.18 -35.33 -3.90
N GLU A 319 -5.48 -35.19 -2.61
CA GLU A 319 -6.81 -34.85 -2.10
C GLU A 319 -6.82 -33.62 -1.18
N SER A 320 -7.96 -32.92 -1.17
CA SER A 320 -8.22 -31.75 -0.35
C SER A 320 -9.19 -32.11 0.79
N THR A 321 -8.88 -31.68 2.01
CA THR A 321 -9.74 -31.83 3.19
C THR A 321 -9.96 -30.47 3.85
N PRO A 322 -11.17 -30.16 4.36
CA PRO A 322 -11.37 -28.98 5.20
C PRO A 322 -10.44 -29.03 6.42
N LEU A 323 -9.81 -27.90 6.74
CA LEU A 323 -8.98 -27.76 7.93
C LEU A 323 -9.66 -26.88 8.96
N TYR A 324 -10.22 -25.74 8.54
CA TYR A 324 -10.95 -24.84 9.42
C TYR A 324 -11.90 -23.93 8.65
N ASP A 325 -13.08 -23.70 9.22
CA ASP A 325 -14.09 -22.75 8.76
C ASP A 325 -14.37 -21.73 9.85
N MET A 326 -14.38 -20.44 9.50
CA MET A 326 -14.72 -19.40 10.47
C MET A 326 -16.24 -19.37 10.72
N PRO A 327 -16.70 -19.52 11.99
CA PRO A 327 -18.13 -19.66 12.30
C PRO A 327 -19.00 -18.50 11.78
N GLY A 328 -19.80 -18.78 10.76
CA GLY A 328 -20.76 -17.84 10.17
C GLY A 328 -20.13 -16.56 9.62
N GLY A 329 -18.85 -16.61 9.24
CA GLY A 329 -18.14 -15.50 8.64
C GLY A 329 -17.11 -15.95 7.59
N SER A 330 -15.95 -15.29 7.54
CA SER A 330 -14.98 -15.50 6.45
C SER A 330 -13.55 -15.19 6.87
N ILE A 331 -12.61 -16.07 6.49
CA ILE A 331 -11.19 -15.89 6.74
C ILE A 331 -10.63 -14.78 5.82
N ASN A 332 -9.95 -13.79 6.39
CA ASN A 332 -9.24 -12.79 5.60
C ASN A 332 -7.89 -13.33 5.09
N ASP A 333 -7.07 -13.83 6.00
CA ASP A 333 -5.71 -14.29 5.70
C ASP A 333 -5.16 -15.19 6.82
N PHE A 334 -4.13 -16.00 6.53
CA PHE A 334 -3.48 -16.88 7.50
C PHE A 334 -1.98 -17.03 7.26
N ASP A 335 -1.23 -17.42 8.27
CA ASP A 335 0.17 -17.83 8.14
C ASP A 335 0.46 -19.04 9.04
N VAL A 336 1.61 -19.68 8.82
CA VAL A 336 2.07 -20.86 9.57
C VAL A 336 3.40 -20.54 10.24
N SER A 337 3.56 -20.95 11.51
CA SER A 337 4.79 -20.70 12.24
C SER A 337 5.97 -21.45 11.62
N SER A 338 7.20 -20.93 11.79
CA SER A 338 8.41 -21.50 11.20
C SER A 338 8.70 -22.94 11.63
N ASP A 339 8.19 -23.37 12.79
CA ASP A 339 8.27 -24.74 13.29
C ASP A 339 7.12 -25.64 12.80
N GLY A 340 6.15 -25.08 12.06
CA GLY A 340 4.98 -25.77 11.54
C GLY A 340 3.93 -26.14 12.59
N ASN A 341 4.07 -25.72 13.84
CA ASN A 341 3.22 -26.17 14.96
C ASN A 341 2.02 -25.28 15.24
N LYS A 342 1.94 -24.10 14.62
CA LYS A 342 0.83 -23.16 14.83
C LYS A 342 0.40 -22.56 13.51
N ILE A 343 -0.90 -22.36 13.39
CA ILE A 343 -1.51 -21.56 12.33
C ILE A 343 -2.09 -20.33 13.01
N ALA A 344 -1.80 -19.15 12.46
CA ALA A 344 -2.49 -17.92 12.86
C ALA A 344 -3.34 -17.45 11.69
N LEU A 345 -4.59 -17.14 11.95
CA LEU A 345 -5.47 -16.56 10.94
C LEU A 345 -6.14 -15.31 11.46
N THR A 346 -6.58 -14.48 10.54
CA THR A 346 -7.46 -13.35 10.82
C THR A 346 -8.72 -13.48 9.99
N GLY A 347 -9.85 -13.02 10.51
CA GLY A 347 -11.12 -13.11 9.80
C GLY A 347 -12.27 -12.52 10.58
N PHE A 348 -13.44 -12.51 9.95
CA PHE A 348 -14.66 -11.99 10.56
C PHE A 348 -15.55 -13.14 11.03
N HIS A 349 -16.10 -13.03 12.24
CA HIS A 349 -17.12 -13.95 12.75
C HIS A 349 -18.53 -13.48 12.37
N ASN A 350 -19.54 -14.26 12.75
CA ASN A 350 -20.96 -13.96 12.54
C ASN A 350 -21.48 -12.73 13.30
N ASP A 351 -20.73 -12.25 14.30
CA ASP A 351 -21.00 -11.01 15.05
C ASP A 351 -20.50 -9.76 14.31
N GLY A 352 -19.84 -9.93 13.15
CA GLY A 352 -19.30 -8.85 12.33
C GLY A 352 -17.96 -8.30 12.83
N HIS A 353 -17.44 -8.77 13.96
CA HIS A 353 -16.16 -8.34 14.49
C HIS A 353 -14.98 -9.08 13.84
N TYR A 354 -13.79 -8.48 13.94
CA TYR A 354 -12.57 -8.98 13.31
C TYR A 354 -11.63 -9.60 14.34
N TYR A 355 -11.30 -10.87 14.12
CA TYR A 355 -10.58 -11.71 15.08
C TYR A 355 -9.22 -12.12 14.55
N ILE A 356 -8.31 -12.39 15.49
CA ILE A 356 -7.16 -13.25 15.29
C ILE A 356 -7.40 -14.58 16.01
N GLU A 357 -7.15 -15.69 15.32
CA GLU A 357 -7.26 -17.04 15.88
C GLU A 357 -5.96 -17.81 15.70
N MET A 358 -5.64 -18.58 16.74
CA MET A 358 -4.51 -19.49 16.73
C MET A 358 -5.06 -20.91 16.65
N LEU A 359 -4.54 -21.72 15.75
CA LEU A 359 -4.91 -23.11 15.59
C LEU A 359 -3.71 -24.05 15.66
N THR A 360 -3.98 -25.30 15.98
CA THR A 360 -3.05 -26.41 15.75
C THR A 360 -2.91 -26.68 14.24
N PRO A 361 -1.89 -27.43 13.79
CA PRO A 361 -1.75 -27.82 12.39
C PRO A 361 -2.88 -28.73 11.89
N GLN A 362 -3.68 -29.28 12.81
CA GLN A 362 -4.87 -30.09 12.55
C GLN A 362 -6.16 -29.25 12.46
N GLY A 363 -6.07 -27.93 12.64
CA GLY A 363 -7.22 -27.02 12.56
C GLY A 363 -8.02 -26.86 13.85
N GLU A 364 -7.50 -27.32 14.99
CA GLU A 364 -8.16 -27.13 16.28
C GLU A 364 -7.88 -25.72 16.81
N VAL A 365 -8.93 -24.98 17.18
CA VAL A 365 -8.78 -23.61 17.71
C VAL A 365 -8.16 -23.66 19.11
N VAL A 366 -6.98 -23.05 19.24
CA VAL A 366 -6.25 -22.87 20.50
C VAL A 366 -6.71 -21.59 21.21
N SER A 367 -6.94 -20.52 20.46
CA SER A 367 -7.44 -19.25 21.00
C SER A 367 -8.12 -18.40 19.93
N SER A 368 -9.07 -17.58 20.32
CA SER A 368 -9.75 -16.60 19.46
C SER A 368 -9.91 -15.28 20.21
N HIS A 369 -9.40 -14.18 19.64
CA HIS A 369 -9.41 -12.86 20.28
C HIS A 369 -9.77 -11.77 19.28
N LEU A 370 -10.50 -10.75 19.76
CA LEU A 370 -10.80 -9.55 18.99
C LEU A 370 -9.51 -8.79 18.67
N ILE A 371 -9.39 -8.27 17.46
CA ILE A 371 -8.29 -7.38 17.08
C ILE A 371 -8.58 -5.97 17.58
N GLU A 372 -7.68 -5.45 18.40
CA GLU A 372 -7.72 -4.11 18.97
C GLU A 372 -6.79 -3.17 18.18
N TYR A 373 -7.38 -2.24 17.41
CA TYR A 373 -6.63 -1.22 16.67
C TYR A 373 -6.25 -0.04 17.58
N PRO A 374 -4.99 0.42 17.53
CA PRO A 374 -4.63 1.69 18.15
C PRO A 374 -5.27 2.86 17.40
N ALA A 375 -5.37 4.02 18.05
CA ALA A 375 -6.06 5.20 17.51
C ALA A 375 -5.50 5.71 16.17
N ASN A 376 -4.24 5.39 15.84
CA ASN A 376 -3.56 5.78 14.61
C ASN A 376 -3.76 4.79 13.44
N VAL A 377 -4.51 3.71 13.63
CA VAL A 377 -4.85 2.75 12.57
C VAL A 377 -6.34 2.78 12.32
N ALA A 378 -6.73 2.87 11.04
CA ALA A 378 -8.11 2.83 10.63
C ALA A 378 -8.82 1.57 11.17
N GLN A 379 -10.01 1.78 11.75
CA GLN A 379 -10.89 0.68 12.12
C GLN A 379 -11.20 -0.19 10.90
N HIS A 380 -11.37 -1.49 11.10
CA HIS A 380 -11.64 -2.46 10.04
C HIS A 380 -10.56 -2.59 8.95
N ARG A 381 -9.34 -2.07 9.19
CA ARG A 381 -8.18 -2.41 8.34
C ARG A 381 -8.02 -3.93 8.28
N LEU A 382 -7.82 -4.51 7.11
CA LEU A 382 -7.55 -5.95 7.01
C LEU A 382 -6.09 -6.23 7.38
N ILE A 383 -5.87 -7.26 8.20
CA ILE A 383 -4.55 -7.69 8.65
C ILE A 383 -4.13 -8.92 7.85
N TYR A 384 -2.93 -8.86 7.27
CA TYR A 384 -2.28 -9.97 6.59
C TYR A 384 -1.12 -10.45 7.48
N PRO A 385 -1.39 -11.35 8.43
CA PRO A 385 -0.41 -11.70 9.45
C PRO A 385 0.74 -12.52 8.86
N ASN A 386 1.95 -12.30 9.36
CA ASN A 386 3.13 -13.11 9.08
C ASN A 386 3.83 -13.43 10.39
N PHE A 387 4.14 -14.69 10.66
CA PHE A 387 4.82 -15.08 11.90
C PHE A 387 6.20 -14.44 11.99
N SER A 388 6.49 -13.87 13.15
CA SER A 388 7.85 -13.52 13.53
C SER A 388 8.36 -14.53 14.56
N PRO A 389 9.55 -15.13 14.33
CA PRO A 389 10.24 -15.88 15.38
C PRO A 389 10.57 -15.01 16.61
N MET A 390 10.52 -13.68 16.48
CA MET A 390 10.72 -12.75 17.59
C MET A 390 9.45 -12.63 18.45
N ALA A 391 9.58 -12.90 19.74
CA ALA A 391 8.59 -12.60 20.79
C ALA A 391 7.17 -13.20 20.63
N ASN A 392 6.98 -14.25 19.80
CA ASN A 392 5.67 -14.91 19.59
C ASN A 392 4.59 -13.92 19.09
N GLN A 393 4.97 -13.00 18.21
CA GLN A 393 4.11 -11.99 17.59
C GLN A 393 4.04 -12.20 16.07
N LEU A 394 3.04 -11.59 15.44
CA LEU A 394 2.91 -11.56 13.99
C LEU A 394 3.14 -10.15 13.49
N ILE A 395 3.68 -10.02 12.29
CA ILE A 395 3.97 -8.75 11.63
C ILE A 395 3.05 -8.63 10.42
N PHE A 396 2.52 -7.44 10.20
CA PHE A 396 1.80 -7.11 8.98
C PHE A 396 2.17 -5.70 8.51
N SER A 397 1.84 -5.43 7.25
CA SER A 397 1.98 -4.11 6.66
C SER A 397 0.62 -3.60 6.20
N THR A 398 0.42 -2.29 6.29
CA THR A 398 -0.70 -1.59 5.65
C THR A 398 -0.38 -1.12 4.22
N GLY A 399 0.84 -1.38 3.75
CA GLY A 399 1.42 -0.88 2.50
C GLY A 399 2.35 0.32 2.72
N ARG A 400 2.20 1.04 3.84
CA ARG A 400 3.01 2.23 4.18
C ARG A 400 3.72 2.10 5.51
N ARG A 401 3.09 1.45 6.49
CA ARG A 401 3.64 1.24 7.83
C ARG A 401 3.68 -0.25 8.15
N LEU A 402 4.53 -0.60 9.11
CA LEU A 402 4.62 -1.95 9.66
C LEU A 402 4.04 -1.97 11.08
N PHE A 403 3.40 -3.07 11.42
CA PHE A 403 2.76 -3.27 12.71
C PHE A 403 3.03 -4.69 13.21
N THR A 404 3.05 -4.86 14.52
CA THR A 404 2.88 -6.16 15.16
C THR A 404 1.42 -6.37 15.54
N VAL A 405 0.98 -7.63 15.56
CA VAL A 405 -0.24 -8.08 16.22
C VAL A 405 0.10 -9.27 17.11
N THR A 406 -0.31 -9.21 18.37
CA THR A 406 -0.11 -10.33 19.31
C THR A 406 -1.17 -11.41 19.09
N GLN A 407 -0.95 -12.62 19.63
CA GLN A 407 -1.94 -13.71 19.61
C GLN A 407 -3.22 -13.39 20.40
N GLN A 408 -3.20 -12.31 21.18
CA GLN A 408 -4.34 -11.76 21.91
C GLN A 408 -5.00 -10.58 21.18
N GLY A 409 -4.61 -10.31 19.93
CA GLY A 409 -5.24 -9.29 19.09
C GLY A 409 -4.74 -7.85 19.30
N LYS A 410 -3.70 -7.62 20.09
CA LYS A 410 -3.18 -6.27 20.34
C LYS A 410 -2.26 -5.82 19.22
N VAL A 411 -2.59 -4.70 18.58
CA VAL A 411 -1.80 -4.11 17.48
C VAL A 411 -0.87 -3.01 17.99
N ALA A 412 0.38 -3.01 17.54
CA ALA A 412 1.35 -1.95 17.83
C ALA A 412 2.19 -1.60 16.60
N GLU A 413 2.61 -0.34 16.49
CA GLU A 413 3.41 0.14 15.35
C GLU A 413 4.89 -0.23 15.49
N ILE A 414 5.48 -0.65 14.37
CA ILE A 414 6.93 -0.84 14.21
C ILE A 414 7.50 0.45 13.64
N SER A 415 8.41 1.09 14.38
CA SER A 415 9.02 2.34 13.94
C SER A 415 9.93 2.10 12.74
N LEU A 416 9.66 2.83 11.65
CA LEU A 416 10.43 2.80 10.41
C LEU A 416 11.11 4.15 10.16
N PRO A 417 12.42 4.18 9.83
CA PRO A 417 13.13 5.41 9.49
C PRO A 417 12.90 5.81 8.02
N LEU A 418 11.68 5.63 7.47
CA LEU A 418 11.40 5.83 6.05
C LEU A 418 10.08 6.56 5.78
N VAL A 419 10.06 7.27 4.65
CA VAL A 419 8.89 7.93 4.06
C VAL A 419 8.26 7.07 2.95
N GLN A 420 8.98 6.07 2.44
CA GLN A 420 8.53 5.27 1.29
C GLN A 420 7.63 4.10 1.69
N PRO A 421 6.63 3.74 0.87
CA PRO A 421 5.79 2.56 1.07
C PRO A 421 6.61 1.28 1.20
N ILE A 422 6.28 0.47 2.21
CA ILE A 422 6.86 -0.85 2.47
C ILE A 422 5.71 -1.83 2.70
N GLY A 423 5.68 -2.92 1.93
CA GLY A 423 4.67 -3.97 2.00
C GLY A 423 5.23 -5.38 2.15
N VAL A 424 4.34 -6.33 2.43
CA VAL A 424 4.57 -7.78 2.39
C VAL A 424 5.77 -8.24 3.25
N PRO A 425 5.71 -8.05 4.57
CA PRO A 425 6.80 -8.41 5.46
C PRO A 425 6.94 -9.94 5.59
N VAL A 426 8.12 -10.48 5.28
CA VAL A 426 8.42 -11.91 5.48
C VAL A 426 9.68 -12.06 6.33
N VAL A 427 9.54 -12.63 7.53
CA VAL A 427 10.65 -12.72 8.48
C VAL A 427 11.60 -13.86 8.09
N HIS A 428 12.89 -13.60 8.22
CA HIS A 428 13.93 -14.60 8.05
C HIS A 428 13.76 -15.73 9.08
N PRO A 429 14.06 -17.01 8.73
CA PRO A 429 13.93 -18.13 9.68
C PRO A 429 14.66 -17.93 11.02
N GLN A 430 15.75 -17.16 11.03
CA GLN A 430 16.52 -16.80 12.24
C GLN A 430 16.02 -15.53 12.97
N GLY A 431 14.91 -14.93 12.54
CA GLY A 431 14.19 -13.85 13.23
C GLY A 431 14.74 -12.43 13.06
N ARG A 432 16.05 -12.22 12.94
CA ARG A 432 16.65 -10.85 13.00
C ARG A 432 16.57 -10.02 11.73
N LYS A 433 16.05 -10.59 10.64
CA LYS A 433 15.97 -9.97 9.32
C LYS A 433 14.59 -10.20 8.75
N MET A 434 14.15 -9.34 7.85
CA MET A 434 12.85 -9.45 7.21
C MET A 434 12.93 -8.96 5.77
N LEU A 435 12.33 -9.67 4.82
CA LEU A 435 12.08 -9.13 3.49
C LEU A 435 10.90 -8.19 3.51
N ALA A 436 10.98 -7.16 2.68
CA ALA A 436 9.85 -6.31 2.39
C ALA A 436 9.93 -5.83 0.94
N ILE A 437 8.80 -5.43 0.39
CA ILE A 437 8.72 -4.83 -0.94
C ILE A 437 8.65 -3.32 -0.78
N LYS A 438 9.62 -2.61 -1.35
CA LYS A 438 9.77 -1.17 -1.25
C LYS A 438 9.67 -0.55 -2.64
N GLY A 439 8.95 0.57 -2.74
CA GLY A 439 8.88 1.35 -3.98
C GLY A 439 7.50 1.92 -4.25
N TYR A 440 7.45 2.86 -5.18
CA TYR A 440 6.21 3.52 -5.58
C TYR A 440 5.57 2.85 -6.80
N TYR A 441 4.28 3.09 -6.93
CA TYR A 441 3.58 2.98 -8.19
C TYR A 441 3.51 4.40 -8.77
N ASP A 442 4.02 4.60 -9.98
CA ASP A 442 4.01 5.88 -10.68
C ASP A 442 2.94 5.81 -11.77
N SER A 443 1.85 6.54 -11.55
CA SER A 443 0.75 6.67 -12.48
C SER A 443 0.36 8.14 -12.59
N ASP A 444 -0.07 8.53 -13.79
CA ASP A 444 -0.59 9.87 -14.02
C ASP A 444 -1.99 9.81 -14.61
N VAL A 445 -2.75 10.87 -14.35
CA VAL A 445 -4.02 11.11 -15.04
C VAL A 445 -3.76 11.69 -16.44
N VAL A 446 -4.34 11.08 -17.46
CA VAL A 446 -4.38 11.60 -18.83
C VAL A 446 -5.78 12.04 -19.24
N LEU A 447 -5.82 13.06 -20.09
CA LEU A 447 -6.99 13.63 -20.70
C LEU A 447 -6.93 13.40 -22.22
N GLY A 448 -7.90 12.68 -22.76
CA GLY A 448 -8.09 12.51 -24.21
C GLY A 448 -9.31 13.27 -24.72
N VAL A 449 -9.25 13.76 -25.95
CA VAL A 449 -10.42 14.31 -26.67
C VAL A 449 -11.07 13.17 -27.45
N LEU A 450 -12.36 12.90 -27.23
CA LEU A 450 -13.05 11.73 -27.80
C LEU A 450 -13.00 11.71 -29.34
N ASP A 451 -13.18 12.86 -30.00
CA ASP A 451 -13.08 12.96 -31.47
C ASP A 451 -11.67 12.61 -31.98
N ASN A 452 -10.62 12.98 -31.25
CA ASN A 452 -9.25 12.66 -31.63
C ASN A 452 -8.99 11.15 -31.47
N VAL A 453 -9.48 10.55 -30.39
CA VAL A 453 -9.41 9.10 -30.15
C VAL A 453 -10.10 8.34 -31.29
N ALA A 454 -11.27 8.83 -31.73
CA ALA A 454 -12.03 8.22 -32.82
C ALA A 454 -11.38 8.36 -34.20
N ASN A 455 -10.65 9.45 -34.44
CA ASN A 455 -9.96 9.67 -35.70
C ASN A 455 -8.60 8.95 -35.78
N ALA A 456 -7.91 8.76 -34.65
CA ALA A 456 -6.60 8.11 -34.60
C ALA A 456 -6.61 6.65 -35.10
N THR A 457 -7.71 5.93 -34.92
CA THR A 457 -7.88 4.55 -35.43
C THR A 457 -7.91 4.46 -36.96
N THR A 458 -8.12 5.58 -37.68
CA THR A 458 -8.13 5.61 -39.14
C THR A 458 -6.76 5.85 -39.79
N GLN A 459 -5.73 6.20 -39.01
CA GLN A 459 -4.37 6.42 -39.50
C GLN A 459 -3.37 5.53 -38.76
N SER A 460 -2.91 4.47 -39.43
CA SER A 460 -1.99 3.48 -38.86
C SER A 460 -0.59 4.06 -38.60
N GLY A 461 -0.19 4.11 -37.34
CA GLY A 461 1.21 4.30 -36.90
C GLY A 461 1.34 4.22 -35.36
N GLN A 462 2.04 3.21 -34.84
CA GLN A 462 2.22 2.98 -33.39
C GLN A 462 2.97 4.09 -32.62
N ASN A 463 3.36 5.20 -33.27
CA ASN A 463 4.08 6.31 -32.64
C ASN A 463 3.22 7.53 -32.29
N ASP A 464 1.92 7.56 -32.63
CA ASP A 464 1.08 8.77 -32.51
C ASP A 464 0.18 8.81 -31.25
N GLN A 465 0.24 7.83 -30.36
CA GLN A 465 -0.59 7.83 -29.14
C GLN A 465 -0.30 9.00 -28.18
N HIS A 466 0.91 9.57 -28.23
CA HIS A 466 1.28 10.73 -27.42
C HIS A 466 0.56 12.03 -27.84
N ASP A 467 0.05 12.12 -29.06
CA ASP A 467 -0.68 13.29 -29.55
C ASP A 467 -2.18 13.24 -29.20
N VAL A 468 -2.69 12.07 -28.79
CA VAL A 468 -4.11 11.83 -28.51
C VAL A 468 -4.45 12.07 -27.02
N TYR A 469 -3.54 11.70 -26.12
CA TYR A 469 -3.74 11.77 -24.67
C TYR A 469 -2.71 12.67 -24.02
N ASN A 470 -3.17 13.73 -23.34
CA ASN A 470 -2.31 14.68 -22.64
C ASN A 470 -2.27 14.37 -21.14
N VAL A 471 -1.08 14.29 -20.56
CA VAL A 471 -0.94 14.19 -19.11
C VAL A 471 -1.40 15.50 -18.46
N LEU A 472 -2.33 15.42 -17.51
CA LEU A 472 -2.85 16.59 -16.79
C LEU A 472 -1.76 17.27 -15.95
N HIS A 473 -1.13 16.51 -15.06
CA HIS A 473 -0.02 16.97 -14.23
C HIS A 473 0.94 15.80 -14.02
N ARG A 474 2.23 15.98 -14.33
CA ARG A 474 3.25 14.96 -14.08
C ARG A 474 3.49 14.78 -12.59
N SER A 475 3.48 13.53 -12.12
CA SER A 475 3.98 13.16 -10.80
C SER A 475 5.01 12.02 -10.90
N ASN A 476 5.51 11.59 -9.74
CA ASN A 476 6.37 10.41 -9.57
C ASN A 476 5.79 9.42 -8.54
N VAL A 477 4.49 9.52 -8.29
CA VAL A 477 3.73 8.77 -7.29
C VAL A 477 2.41 8.34 -7.90
N ALA A 478 1.57 7.65 -7.14
CA ALA A 478 0.30 7.18 -7.68
C ALA A 478 -0.71 8.32 -7.79
N GLU A 479 -1.37 8.37 -8.93
CA GLU A 479 -2.60 9.10 -9.19
C GLU A 479 -3.71 8.12 -9.61
N ASP A 480 -4.93 8.38 -9.13
CA ASP A 480 -6.08 7.50 -9.39
C ASP A 480 -7.39 8.31 -9.35
N SER A 481 -8.43 7.78 -9.99
CA SER A 481 -9.84 8.12 -9.76
C SER A 481 -10.18 9.56 -10.12
N ALA A 482 -9.59 10.06 -11.20
CA ALA A 482 -9.91 11.36 -11.73
C ALA A 482 -11.36 11.47 -12.21
N THR A 483 -12.03 12.57 -11.88
CA THR A 483 -13.43 12.81 -12.29
C THR A 483 -13.72 14.29 -12.48
N PHE A 484 -14.52 14.57 -13.51
CA PHE A 484 -14.98 15.90 -13.86
C PHE A 484 -16.03 16.40 -12.87
N ALA A 485 -15.86 17.62 -12.38
CA ALA A 485 -16.92 18.35 -11.73
C ALA A 485 -18.04 18.66 -12.76
N PRO A 486 -19.32 18.54 -12.41
CA PRO A 486 -20.44 18.73 -13.35
C PRO A 486 -20.42 20.05 -14.14
N ASP A 487 -20.11 21.20 -13.48
CA ASP A 487 -20.31 22.53 -14.10
C ASP A 487 -19.15 23.53 -13.90
N LYS A 488 -18.00 23.10 -13.37
CA LYS A 488 -16.95 24.02 -12.90
C LYS A 488 -15.63 23.97 -13.66
N GLY A 489 -15.50 23.08 -14.64
CA GLY A 489 -14.22 22.82 -15.31
C GLY A 489 -13.13 22.31 -14.36
N LEU A 490 -13.51 21.84 -13.18
CA LEU A 490 -12.59 21.26 -12.20
C LEU A 490 -12.51 19.75 -12.40
N ILE A 491 -11.34 19.19 -12.11
CA ILE A 491 -11.14 17.76 -12.00
C ILE A 491 -10.69 17.45 -10.57
N ALA A 492 -11.35 16.50 -9.93
CA ALA A 492 -10.90 15.91 -8.67
C ALA A 492 -10.23 14.58 -8.93
N TYR A 493 -9.16 14.28 -8.21
CA TYR A 493 -8.44 13.01 -8.31
C TYR A 493 -7.74 12.70 -6.99
N VAL A 494 -7.36 11.44 -6.81
CA VAL A 494 -6.53 11.02 -5.69
C VAL A 494 -5.06 11.13 -6.12
N SER A 495 -4.23 11.74 -5.28
CA SER A 495 -2.78 11.78 -5.52
C SER A 495 -2.01 11.67 -4.22
N GLU A 496 -0.93 10.91 -4.24
CA GLU A 496 -0.04 10.70 -3.10
C GLU A 496 1.09 11.75 -3.00
N ARG A 497 1.02 12.83 -3.79
CA ARG A 497 2.14 13.78 -3.96
C ARG A 497 2.52 14.57 -2.72
N SER A 498 1.66 14.62 -1.70
CA SER A 498 1.97 15.20 -0.38
C SER A 498 2.47 14.16 0.63
N GLY A 499 2.72 12.93 0.19
CA GLY A 499 3.18 11.82 1.01
C GLY A 499 2.10 10.77 1.22
N ASP A 500 0.83 11.16 1.38
CA ASP A 500 -0.32 10.27 1.59
C ASP A 500 -1.41 10.47 0.53
N PRO A 501 -2.32 9.50 0.31
CA PRO A 501 -3.38 9.66 -0.67
C PRO A 501 -4.32 10.76 -0.18
N GLN A 502 -4.36 11.85 -0.94
CA GLN A 502 -5.24 12.98 -0.68
C GLN A 502 -6.11 13.25 -1.89
N ILE A 503 -7.21 13.97 -1.69
CA ILE A 503 -8.01 14.52 -2.77
C ILE A 503 -7.37 15.80 -3.23
N TRP A 504 -7.07 15.87 -4.53
CA TRP A 504 -6.54 17.03 -5.21
C TRP A 504 -7.56 17.56 -6.20
N LEU A 505 -7.53 18.88 -6.40
CA LEU A 505 -8.30 19.57 -7.42
C LEU A 505 -7.35 20.21 -8.43
N THR A 506 -7.78 20.22 -9.69
CA THR A 506 -7.15 21.03 -10.74
C THR A 506 -8.20 21.74 -11.58
N ASP A 507 -7.85 22.93 -12.07
CA ASP A 507 -8.61 23.67 -13.10
C ASP A 507 -7.93 23.62 -14.48
N GLY A 508 -6.95 22.72 -14.65
CA GLY A 508 -6.10 22.61 -15.83
C GLY A 508 -4.84 23.48 -15.77
N ASN A 509 -4.86 24.61 -15.06
CA ASN A 509 -3.69 25.50 -14.94
C ASN A 509 -2.98 25.34 -13.59
N LYS A 510 -3.74 25.21 -12.51
CA LYS A 510 -3.22 25.03 -11.16
C LYS A 510 -3.75 23.75 -10.56
N THR A 511 -3.03 23.27 -9.55
CA THR A 511 -3.39 22.08 -8.78
C THR A 511 -3.19 22.37 -7.29
N TRP A 512 -4.13 21.95 -6.45
CA TRP A 512 -4.07 22.13 -5.01
C TRP A 512 -4.74 20.98 -4.25
N GLN A 513 -4.26 20.74 -3.04
CA GLN A 513 -4.80 19.71 -2.15
C GLN A 513 -6.10 20.21 -1.50
N LEU A 514 -7.13 19.37 -1.51
CA LEU A 514 -8.42 19.66 -0.88
C LEU A 514 -8.56 19.00 0.50
N SER A 515 -8.08 17.78 0.66
CA SER A 515 -8.21 17.02 1.91
C SER A 515 -6.94 17.07 2.78
N ASN A 516 -7.03 16.63 4.03
CA ASN A 516 -5.88 16.37 4.90
C ASN A 516 -6.13 15.11 5.73
N PHE A 517 -6.27 13.98 5.05
CA PHE A 517 -6.46 12.68 5.68
C PHE A 517 -5.22 12.26 6.47
N ALA A 518 -5.44 11.47 7.52
CA ALA A 518 -4.36 10.92 8.32
C ALA A 518 -3.43 10.05 7.47
N MET A 519 -2.18 9.95 7.90
CA MET A 519 -1.19 9.08 7.27
C MET A 519 -1.68 7.63 7.22
N ASP A 520 -1.32 6.92 6.15
CA ASP A 520 -1.81 5.57 5.85
C ASP A 520 -3.30 5.49 5.46
N SER A 521 -3.99 6.60 5.19
CA SER A 521 -5.38 6.54 4.73
C SER A 521 -5.51 5.85 3.36
N GLN A 522 -6.56 5.03 3.20
CA GLN A 522 -6.90 4.39 1.93
C GLN A 522 -8.17 5.00 1.37
N VAL A 523 -8.09 5.52 0.14
CA VAL A 523 -9.25 6.02 -0.60
C VAL A 523 -9.75 4.93 -1.55
N SER A 524 -11.03 4.56 -1.47
CA SER A 524 -11.65 3.52 -2.30
C SER A 524 -12.96 4.03 -2.92
N GLY A 525 -12.83 5.14 -3.64
CA GLY A 525 -13.90 5.78 -4.41
C GLY A 525 -14.09 7.25 -4.04
N LEU A 526 -14.31 8.05 -5.08
CA LEU A 526 -14.52 9.48 -5.03
C LEU A 526 -15.62 9.84 -6.02
N LYS A 527 -16.62 10.62 -5.60
CA LYS A 527 -17.73 11.09 -6.43
C LYS A 527 -18.13 12.53 -6.15
N TRP A 528 -18.36 13.29 -7.21
CA TRP A 528 -18.87 14.66 -7.11
C TRP A 528 -20.35 14.69 -6.72
N ALA A 529 -20.74 15.71 -5.95
CA ALA A 529 -22.14 16.10 -5.86
C ALA A 529 -22.64 16.58 -7.22
N ASN A 530 -23.92 16.40 -7.52
CA ASN A 530 -24.54 16.87 -8.77
C ASN A 530 -24.37 18.38 -8.97
N GLN A 531 -24.32 19.17 -7.89
CA GLN A 531 -24.08 20.62 -7.93
C GLN A 531 -22.59 21.01 -8.03
N GLY A 532 -21.66 20.06 -7.99
CA GLY A 532 -20.21 20.30 -8.04
C GLY A 532 -19.65 21.14 -6.88
N ASN A 533 -20.34 21.20 -5.73
CA ASN A 533 -19.92 21.98 -4.55
C ASN A 533 -19.30 21.13 -3.43
N ARG A 534 -19.42 19.80 -3.52
CA ARG A 534 -18.90 18.84 -2.55
C ARG A 534 -18.49 17.55 -3.26
N ILE A 535 -17.69 16.75 -2.57
CA ILE A 535 -17.22 15.44 -3.00
C ILE A 535 -17.52 14.43 -1.88
N LEU A 536 -18.10 13.29 -2.21
CA LEU A 536 -18.21 12.14 -1.33
C LEU A 536 -17.04 11.21 -1.59
N VAL A 537 -16.34 10.84 -0.52
CA VAL A 537 -15.12 10.03 -0.58
C VAL A 537 -15.28 8.87 0.38
N ASN A 538 -14.98 7.66 -0.07
CA ASN A 538 -14.76 6.54 0.85
C ASN A 538 -13.29 6.53 1.26
N VAL A 539 -13.03 6.89 2.51
CA VAL A 539 -11.69 6.90 3.10
C VAL A 539 -11.69 6.03 4.35
N ASN A 540 -10.77 5.07 4.41
CA ASN A 540 -10.68 4.13 5.54
C ASN A 540 -12.00 3.42 5.85
N ARG A 541 -12.71 3.00 4.79
CA ARG A 541 -14.01 2.31 4.86
C ARG A 541 -15.14 3.11 5.48
N THR A 542 -14.97 4.43 5.54
CA THR A 542 -15.94 5.40 6.07
C THR A 542 -16.22 6.45 5.01
N LEU A 543 -17.47 6.88 4.88
CA LEU A 543 -17.82 7.94 3.94
C LEU A 543 -17.62 9.31 4.57
N VAL A 544 -16.95 10.19 3.84
CA VAL A 544 -16.80 11.60 4.20
C VAL A 544 -17.25 12.49 3.06
N ARG A 545 -17.97 13.56 3.38
CA ARG A 545 -18.31 14.65 2.46
C ARG A 545 -17.33 15.79 2.66
N ILE A 546 -16.68 16.22 1.59
CA ILE A 546 -15.70 17.30 1.59
C ILE A 546 -16.22 18.43 0.73
N SER A 547 -16.38 19.62 1.30
CA SER A 547 -16.71 20.83 0.54
C SER A 547 -15.47 21.46 -0.08
N LEU A 548 -15.65 22.34 -1.06
CA LEU A 548 -14.55 23.02 -1.75
C LEU A 548 -13.73 23.96 -0.85
N ASP A 549 -14.26 24.36 0.30
CA ASP A 549 -13.53 25.09 1.37
C ASP A 549 -12.89 24.12 2.41
N ALA A 550 -12.71 22.86 2.03
CA ALA A 550 -12.07 21.79 2.81
C ALA A 550 -12.75 21.42 4.13
N LYS A 551 -14.04 21.75 4.32
CA LYS A 551 -14.80 21.26 5.48
C LYS A 551 -15.19 19.80 5.24
N VAL A 552 -15.03 18.99 6.29
CA VAL A 552 -15.27 17.54 6.26
C VAL A 552 -16.44 17.21 7.17
N ASP A 553 -17.41 16.46 6.64
CA ASP A 553 -18.53 15.86 7.36
C ASP A 553 -18.44 14.33 7.23
N THR A 554 -18.53 13.61 8.34
CA THR A 554 -18.29 12.14 8.37
C THR A 554 -19.60 11.40 8.56
N LEU A 555 -19.86 10.40 7.71
CA LEU A 555 -21.03 9.53 7.74
C LEU A 555 -20.60 8.16 8.27
N THR A 556 -21.11 7.78 9.43
CA THR A 556 -20.78 6.50 10.08
C THR A 556 -21.92 5.52 9.87
N PHE A 557 -21.61 4.38 9.27
CA PHE A 557 -22.52 3.25 9.06
C PHE A 557 -22.11 2.09 9.98
N ASP A 558 -23.07 1.23 10.30
CA ASP A 558 -22.82 0.01 11.12
C ASP A 558 -21.92 -1.02 10.42
N HIS A 559 -21.77 -0.89 9.09
CA HIS A 559 -20.98 -1.78 8.27
C HIS A 559 -19.91 -1.00 7.50
N PRO A 560 -18.67 -1.52 7.44
CA PRO A 560 -17.59 -0.88 6.70
C PRO A 560 -17.89 -0.86 5.20
N ILE A 561 -17.54 0.26 4.57
CA ILE A 561 -17.80 0.52 3.16
C ILE A 561 -16.54 0.18 2.38
N GLU A 562 -16.56 -0.88 1.58
CA GLU A 562 -15.37 -1.37 0.88
C GLU A 562 -15.00 -0.50 -0.32
N GLN A 563 -16.01 -0.12 -1.10
CA GLN A 563 -15.85 0.64 -2.35
C GLN A 563 -17.07 1.53 -2.56
N LEU A 564 -16.85 2.81 -2.85
CA LEU A 564 -17.89 3.72 -3.32
C LEU A 564 -17.94 3.68 -4.85
N PHE A 565 -19.10 3.33 -5.40
CA PHE A 565 -19.32 3.25 -6.84
C PHE A 565 -19.98 4.49 -7.41
N GLN A 566 -20.99 5.05 -6.73
CA GLN A 566 -21.79 6.15 -7.22
C GLN A 566 -22.34 6.98 -6.06
N TRP A 567 -22.59 8.28 -6.30
CA TRP A 567 -23.32 9.14 -5.38
C TRP A 567 -24.34 10.00 -6.14
N ASP A 568 -25.61 9.90 -5.75
CA ASP A 568 -26.65 10.86 -6.11
C ASP A 568 -26.91 11.79 -4.93
N SER A 569 -26.44 13.03 -5.05
CA SER A 569 -26.58 14.05 -4.00
C SER A 569 -27.98 14.67 -3.94
N LEU A 570 -28.82 14.48 -4.96
CA LEU A 570 -30.20 14.99 -4.97
C LEU A 570 -31.10 14.09 -4.13
N SER A 571 -31.02 12.77 -4.32
CA SER A 571 -31.70 11.79 -3.47
C SER A 571 -30.95 11.48 -2.18
N ASN A 572 -29.69 11.92 -2.08
CA ASN A 572 -28.77 11.61 -0.98
C ASN A 572 -28.57 10.10 -0.80
N THR A 573 -28.44 9.37 -1.90
CA THR A 573 -28.17 7.93 -1.92
C THR A 573 -26.82 7.62 -2.56
N ALA A 574 -26.18 6.53 -2.14
CA ALA A 574 -24.91 6.08 -2.73
C ALA A 574 -24.94 4.58 -3.01
N LEU A 575 -24.37 4.17 -4.15
CA LEU A 575 -24.15 2.76 -4.47
C LEU A 575 -22.74 2.37 -4.00
N ALA A 576 -22.64 1.28 -3.23
CA ALA A 576 -21.37 0.87 -2.66
C ALA A 576 -21.27 -0.64 -2.45
N HIS A 577 -20.05 -1.13 -2.35
CA HIS A 577 -19.79 -2.37 -1.65
C HIS A 577 -19.70 -2.12 -0.15
N ILE A 578 -20.33 -3.01 0.61
CA ILE A 578 -20.22 -3.07 2.07
C ILE A 578 -19.77 -4.46 2.49
N ARG A 579 -19.19 -4.58 3.69
CA ARG A 579 -18.88 -5.90 4.27
C ARG A 579 -19.77 -6.21 5.45
N ILE A 580 -20.47 -7.33 5.37
CA ILE A 580 -21.29 -7.89 6.43
C ILE A 580 -20.75 -9.29 6.74
N ASN A 581 -20.34 -9.52 8.00
CA ASN A 581 -19.81 -10.81 8.47
C ASN A 581 -18.68 -11.37 7.58
N GLY A 582 -17.79 -10.50 7.11
CA GLY A 582 -16.67 -10.89 6.25
C GLY A 582 -17.00 -11.04 4.77
N ILE A 583 -18.28 -11.00 4.37
CA ILE A 583 -18.72 -11.13 2.98
C ILE A 583 -19.01 -9.74 2.40
N VAL A 584 -18.46 -9.48 1.21
CA VAL A 584 -18.68 -8.22 0.49
C VAL A 584 -19.96 -8.31 -0.34
N LYS A 585 -20.83 -7.31 -0.22
CA LYS A 585 -22.15 -7.25 -0.84
C LYS A 585 -22.35 -5.92 -1.54
N LEU A 586 -23.13 -5.90 -2.62
CA LEU A 586 -23.56 -4.65 -3.28
C LEU A 586 -24.79 -4.09 -2.57
N ALA A 587 -24.73 -2.81 -2.18
CA ALA A 587 -25.79 -2.17 -1.42
C ALA A 587 -26.04 -0.73 -1.88
N LEU A 588 -27.28 -0.29 -1.69
CA LEU A 588 -27.69 1.10 -1.74
C LEU A 588 -27.69 1.67 -0.32
N LEU A 589 -27.03 2.81 -0.14
CA LEU A 589 -26.91 3.52 1.12
C LEU A 589 -27.82 4.74 1.12
N ASP A 590 -28.63 4.92 2.16
CA ASP A 590 -29.34 6.18 2.42
C ASP A 590 -28.47 7.06 3.33
N LEU A 591 -28.01 8.20 2.81
CA LEU A 591 -27.10 9.08 3.52
C LEU A 591 -27.79 10.07 4.47
N ASN A 592 -29.13 10.09 4.52
CA ASN A 592 -29.91 10.85 5.50
C ASN A 592 -30.23 9.99 6.72
N LEU A 593 -30.67 8.76 6.48
CA LEU A 593 -31.03 7.79 7.52
C LEU A 593 -29.84 6.96 8.01
N LEU A 594 -28.71 7.02 7.30
CA LEU A 594 -27.52 6.19 7.53
C LEU A 594 -27.86 4.69 7.51
N SER A 595 -28.78 4.30 6.64
CA SER A 595 -29.28 2.93 6.52
C SER A 595 -28.76 2.25 5.26
N VAL A 596 -28.79 0.93 5.29
CA VAL A 596 -28.23 0.05 4.26
C VAL A 596 -29.33 -0.82 3.67
N GLN A 597 -29.44 -0.84 2.35
CA GLN A 597 -30.26 -1.79 1.60
C GLN A 597 -29.35 -2.68 0.74
N VAL A 598 -29.23 -3.96 1.07
CA VAL A 598 -28.49 -4.92 0.25
C VAL A 598 -29.26 -5.15 -1.05
N LEU A 599 -28.59 -4.95 -2.19
CA LEU A 599 -29.11 -5.19 -3.53
C LEU A 599 -28.73 -6.58 -4.04
N LEU A 600 -27.46 -6.97 -3.85
CA LEU A 600 -26.95 -8.30 -4.22
C LEU A 600 -26.16 -8.88 -3.06
N ASP A 601 -26.40 -10.16 -2.78
CA ASP A 601 -25.74 -10.90 -1.69
C ASP A 601 -24.31 -11.37 -2.03
N SER A 602 -23.77 -10.92 -3.17
CA SER A 602 -22.47 -11.29 -3.68
C SER A 602 -21.66 -10.07 -4.10
N GLN A 603 -20.35 -10.24 -4.14
CA GLN A 603 -19.43 -9.23 -4.64
C GLN A 603 -19.49 -9.18 -6.18
N VAL A 604 -19.70 -7.99 -6.73
CA VAL A 604 -19.56 -7.71 -8.17
C VAL A 604 -18.17 -7.15 -8.47
N VAL A 605 -17.74 -7.17 -9.73
CA VAL A 605 -16.44 -6.59 -10.12
C VAL A 605 -16.54 -5.08 -10.24
N TRP A 606 -17.68 -4.58 -10.71
CA TRP A 606 -17.99 -3.17 -10.88
C TRP A 606 -19.50 -2.96 -10.83
N ALA A 607 -19.95 -1.77 -10.42
CA ALA A 607 -21.33 -1.34 -10.56
C ALA A 607 -21.42 0.18 -10.70
N ASP A 608 -22.51 0.67 -11.27
CA ASP A 608 -22.89 2.08 -11.30
C ASP A 608 -24.41 2.18 -11.47
N ARG A 609 -24.96 3.39 -11.33
CA ARG A 609 -26.39 3.65 -11.38
C ARG A 609 -26.72 4.76 -12.37
N GLY A 610 -27.59 4.46 -13.33
CA GLY A 610 -28.10 5.40 -14.31
C GLY A 610 -28.97 6.50 -13.69
N ALA A 611 -29.24 7.56 -14.45
CA ALA A 611 -30.09 8.67 -14.01
C ALA A 611 -31.56 8.28 -13.83
N ASP A 612 -31.99 7.22 -14.51
CA ASP A 612 -33.30 6.57 -14.36
C ASP A 612 -33.40 5.72 -13.07
N GLY A 613 -32.29 5.58 -12.34
CA GLY A 613 -32.20 4.84 -11.10
C GLY A 613 -31.90 3.36 -11.28
N GLN A 614 -31.72 2.86 -12.51
CA GLN A 614 -31.36 1.46 -12.77
C GLN A 614 -29.88 1.21 -12.44
N VAL A 615 -29.60 0.07 -11.82
CA VAL A 615 -28.24 -0.32 -11.46
C VAL A 615 -27.69 -1.24 -12.54
N VAL A 616 -26.54 -0.90 -13.09
CA VAL A 616 -25.79 -1.77 -14.00
C VAL A 616 -24.58 -2.28 -13.26
N TYR A 617 -24.27 -3.56 -13.39
CA TYR A 617 -23.11 -4.16 -12.73
C TYR A 617 -22.44 -5.19 -13.62
N MET A 618 -21.19 -5.49 -13.30
CA MET A 618 -20.39 -6.51 -13.96
C MET A 618 -20.09 -7.65 -12.99
N ASP A 619 -20.42 -8.88 -13.37
CA ASP A 619 -20.18 -10.05 -12.53
C ASP A 619 -18.71 -10.55 -12.59
N LYS A 620 -18.41 -11.63 -11.87
CA LYS A 620 -17.06 -12.24 -11.83
C LYS A 620 -16.64 -12.93 -13.13
N MET A 621 -17.58 -13.09 -14.07
CA MET A 621 -17.30 -13.56 -15.43
C MET A 621 -16.96 -12.41 -16.38
N HIS A 622 -16.99 -11.17 -15.89
CA HIS A 622 -16.92 -9.94 -16.68
C HIS A 622 -18.13 -9.74 -17.61
N ARG A 623 -19.30 -10.28 -17.25
CA ARG A 623 -20.56 -10.06 -17.99
C ARG A 623 -21.35 -8.93 -17.36
N PHE A 624 -22.08 -8.18 -18.18
CA PHE A 624 -22.87 -7.05 -17.74
C PHE A 624 -24.33 -7.41 -17.50
N TRP A 625 -24.86 -6.84 -16.43
CA TRP A 625 -26.22 -7.08 -15.96
C TRP A 625 -26.88 -5.76 -15.58
N GLN A 626 -28.16 -5.65 -15.87
CA GLN A 626 -29.02 -4.53 -15.50
C GLN A 626 -30.03 -5.01 -14.46
N LEU A 627 -29.98 -4.43 -13.27
CA LEU A 627 -30.83 -4.79 -12.15
C LEU A 627 -32.16 -4.01 -12.25
N SER A 628 -33.24 -4.71 -12.57
CA SER A 628 -34.61 -4.17 -12.51
C SER A 628 -35.23 -4.41 -11.13
N SER A 629 -36.46 -3.94 -10.91
CA SER A 629 -37.20 -4.16 -9.66
C SER A 629 -37.63 -5.62 -9.42
N LEU A 630 -37.59 -6.47 -10.44
CA LEU A 630 -38.04 -7.87 -10.38
C LEU A 630 -36.89 -8.85 -10.58
N GLU A 631 -36.08 -8.69 -11.62
CA GLU A 631 -34.98 -9.61 -11.97
C GLU A 631 -33.80 -8.85 -12.63
N ALA A 632 -32.61 -9.46 -12.61
CA ALA A 632 -31.46 -8.93 -13.34
C ALA A 632 -31.49 -9.41 -14.81
N GLN A 633 -31.42 -8.47 -15.74
CA GLN A 633 -31.35 -8.73 -17.18
C GLN A 633 -29.90 -8.74 -17.64
N HIS A 634 -29.54 -9.73 -18.46
CA HIS A 634 -28.22 -9.83 -19.07
C HIS A 634 -28.11 -8.90 -20.28
N LEU A 635 -26.98 -8.20 -20.44
CA LEU A 635 -26.71 -7.33 -21.59
C LEU A 635 -25.86 -8.08 -22.64
N ASP A 636 -26.52 -8.92 -23.44
CA ASP A 636 -25.87 -9.82 -24.41
C ASP A 636 -24.92 -9.09 -25.39
N THR A 637 -25.24 -7.85 -25.78
CA THR A 637 -24.42 -7.02 -26.67
C THR A 637 -23.02 -6.74 -26.11
N LEU A 638 -22.82 -6.92 -24.79
CA LEU A 638 -21.57 -6.61 -24.08
C LEU A 638 -20.75 -7.84 -23.63
N GLU A 639 -21.10 -9.06 -24.06
CA GLU A 639 -20.49 -10.32 -23.57
C GLU A 639 -18.95 -10.34 -23.62
N GLU A 640 -18.33 -9.68 -24.61
CA GLU A 640 -16.87 -9.64 -24.79
C GLU A 640 -16.23 -8.29 -24.40
N GLN A 641 -17.02 -7.36 -23.86
CA GLN A 641 -16.57 -5.98 -23.64
C GLN A 641 -16.09 -5.73 -22.20
N GLY A 642 -16.31 -6.68 -21.29
CA GLY A 642 -15.92 -6.59 -19.89
C GLY A 642 -14.44 -6.86 -19.63
N SER A 643 -13.86 -6.11 -18.69
CA SER A 643 -12.44 -6.11 -18.35
C SER A 643 -12.24 -5.59 -16.92
N ARG A 644 -10.99 -5.63 -16.43
CA ARG A 644 -10.64 -5.06 -15.11
C ARG A 644 -10.40 -3.54 -15.13
N LYS A 645 -10.57 -2.86 -16.27
CA LYS A 645 -10.16 -1.46 -16.49
C LYS A 645 -11.21 -0.40 -16.08
N ARG A 646 -12.14 -0.76 -15.19
CA ARG A 646 -13.28 0.06 -14.72
C ARG A 646 -14.22 0.52 -15.85
N PHE A 647 -15.42 0.91 -15.47
CA PHE A 647 -16.45 1.43 -16.37
C PHE A 647 -17.08 2.69 -15.78
N VAL A 648 -17.73 3.46 -16.63
CA VAL A 648 -18.36 4.72 -16.24
C VAL A 648 -19.71 4.83 -16.93
N ILE A 649 -20.76 5.16 -16.18
CA ILE A 649 -22.02 5.59 -16.79
C ILE A 649 -22.08 7.12 -16.81
N LYS A 650 -22.29 7.69 -17.99
CA LYS A 650 -22.50 9.13 -18.17
C LYS A 650 -23.56 9.39 -19.22
N ASN A 651 -24.51 10.28 -18.92
CA ASN A 651 -25.53 10.74 -19.86
C ASN A 651 -26.28 9.59 -20.57
N GLY A 652 -26.61 8.51 -19.85
CA GLY A 652 -27.33 7.35 -20.41
C GLY A 652 -26.46 6.37 -21.19
N ALA A 653 -25.16 6.61 -21.31
CA ALA A 653 -24.22 5.71 -21.96
C ALA A 653 -23.24 5.08 -20.95
N LEU A 654 -22.98 3.78 -21.13
CA LEU A 654 -21.92 3.04 -20.48
C LEU A 654 -20.65 3.12 -21.32
N TYR A 655 -19.53 3.48 -20.70
CA TYR A 655 -18.21 3.53 -21.33
C TYR A 655 -17.27 2.54 -20.66
N GLY A 656 -16.37 1.95 -21.45
CA GLY A 656 -15.41 0.97 -20.97
C GLY A 656 -14.20 0.83 -21.87
N ILE A 657 -13.19 0.14 -21.34
CA ILE A 657 -12.04 -0.34 -22.12
C ILE A 657 -12.06 -1.86 -22.07
N ASN A 658 -12.17 -2.53 -23.21
CA ASN A 658 -12.19 -4.00 -23.26
C ASN A 658 -10.77 -4.60 -23.15
N GLU A 659 -10.67 -5.93 -23.11
CA GLU A 659 -9.37 -6.63 -23.00
C GLU A 659 -8.47 -6.42 -24.24
N ALA A 660 -9.06 -6.05 -25.39
CA ALA A 660 -8.34 -5.67 -26.61
C ALA A 660 -7.84 -4.22 -26.60
N LEU A 661 -7.94 -3.53 -25.45
CA LEU A 661 -7.54 -2.12 -25.27
C LEU A 661 -8.33 -1.14 -26.15
N GLN A 662 -9.60 -1.43 -26.44
CA GLN A 662 -10.47 -0.53 -27.19
C GLN A 662 -11.40 0.21 -26.24
N LEU A 663 -11.42 1.54 -26.34
CA LEU A 663 -12.43 2.40 -25.72
C LEU A 663 -13.74 2.25 -26.49
N TRP A 664 -14.81 1.92 -25.79
CA TRP A 664 -16.13 1.69 -26.35
C TRP A 664 -17.23 2.41 -25.56
N SER A 665 -18.37 2.59 -26.21
CA SER A 665 -19.60 3.10 -25.60
C SER A 665 -20.80 2.23 -25.95
N TYR A 666 -21.75 2.15 -25.02
CA TYR A 666 -23.03 1.48 -25.18
C TYR A 666 -24.15 2.36 -24.64
N GLN A 667 -25.11 2.71 -25.49
CA GLN A 667 -26.28 3.48 -25.09
C GLN A 667 -27.28 2.58 -24.38
N LEU A 668 -27.63 2.90 -23.13
CA LEU A 668 -28.51 2.04 -22.32
C LEU A 668 -29.96 2.05 -22.82
N ASP A 669 -30.42 3.16 -23.42
CA ASP A 669 -31.79 3.30 -23.91
C ASP A 669 -32.01 2.75 -25.33
N SER A 670 -31.06 2.99 -26.24
CA SER A 670 -31.14 2.55 -27.64
C SER A 670 -30.45 1.21 -27.91
N GLU A 671 -29.72 0.69 -26.91
CA GLU A 671 -28.88 -0.52 -27.01
C GLU A 671 -27.80 -0.44 -28.11
N GLU A 672 -27.44 0.77 -28.54
CA GLU A 672 -26.43 0.98 -29.58
C GLU A 672 -25.01 0.85 -29.01
N PHE A 673 -24.24 -0.08 -29.57
CA PHE A 673 -22.83 -0.27 -29.27
C PHE A 673 -21.94 0.40 -30.32
N ALA A 674 -20.87 1.06 -29.87
CA ALA A 674 -19.86 1.62 -30.74
C ALA A 674 -18.45 1.48 -30.12
N ILE A 675 -17.48 1.09 -30.94
CA ILE A 675 -16.06 1.25 -30.62
C ILE A 675 -15.70 2.70 -30.95
N ILE A 676 -15.18 3.42 -29.95
CA ILE A 676 -14.73 4.80 -30.11
C ILE A 676 -13.33 4.80 -30.70
N GLY A 677 -12.38 4.08 -30.09
CA GLY A 677 -11.02 3.99 -30.61
C GLY A 677 -10.09 3.22 -29.68
N ASP A 678 -8.78 3.27 -29.93
CA ASP A 678 -7.80 2.54 -29.12
C ASP A 678 -7.39 3.32 -27.87
N ALA A 679 -7.27 2.60 -26.75
CA ALA A 679 -6.73 3.10 -25.49
C ALA A 679 -5.20 2.89 -25.43
N PRO A 680 -4.47 3.67 -24.61
CA PRO A 680 -3.04 3.47 -24.39
C PRO A 680 -2.74 2.05 -23.88
N SER A 681 -1.65 1.43 -24.35
CA SER A 681 -1.26 0.08 -23.91
C SER A 681 -0.93 0.00 -22.42
N ASN A 682 -0.51 1.12 -21.84
CA ASN A 682 -0.22 1.28 -20.43
C ASN A 682 -1.40 1.84 -19.60
N VAL A 683 -2.61 1.88 -20.14
CA VAL A 683 -3.80 2.29 -19.37
C VAL A 683 -4.07 1.31 -18.24
N ASP A 684 -4.27 1.85 -17.03
CA ASP A 684 -4.75 1.07 -15.89
C ASP A 684 -6.28 1.08 -15.87
N TYR A 685 -6.87 2.27 -15.79
CA TYR A 685 -8.30 2.45 -15.57
C TYR A 685 -8.88 3.60 -16.39
N LEU A 686 -10.10 3.40 -16.91
CA LEU A 686 -11.01 4.47 -17.28
C LEU A 686 -11.62 5.06 -16.00
N THR A 687 -11.51 6.37 -15.80
CA THR A 687 -11.91 7.01 -14.55
C THR A 687 -13.15 7.89 -14.65
N ASP A 688 -13.31 8.63 -15.75
CA ASP A 688 -14.52 9.40 -16.05
C ASP A 688 -14.61 9.76 -17.54
N VAL A 689 -15.81 10.10 -17.98
CA VAL A 689 -16.10 10.57 -19.35
C VAL A 689 -17.06 11.75 -19.26
N ASN A 690 -16.90 12.71 -20.17
CA ASN A 690 -17.90 13.75 -20.40
C ASN A 690 -18.22 13.84 -21.90
N ALA A 691 -18.98 14.85 -22.32
CA ALA A 691 -19.43 14.97 -23.71
C ALA A 691 -18.31 15.03 -24.76
N THR A 692 -17.11 15.49 -24.39
CA THR A 692 -16.01 15.74 -25.34
C THR A 692 -14.69 15.10 -24.94
N HIS A 693 -14.53 14.69 -23.68
CA HIS A 693 -13.27 14.22 -23.12
C HIS A 693 -13.41 12.93 -22.33
N VAL A 694 -12.31 12.21 -22.23
CA VAL A 694 -12.12 11.03 -21.40
C VAL A 694 -10.95 11.22 -20.44
N LEU A 695 -11.12 10.76 -19.20
CA LEU A 695 -10.06 10.66 -18.20
C LEU A 695 -9.67 9.19 -18.02
N MET A 696 -8.37 8.95 -18.01
CA MET A 696 -7.80 7.64 -17.73
C MET A 696 -6.59 7.79 -16.81
N ASP A 697 -6.32 6.74 -16.05
CA ASP A 697 -5.05 6.59 -15.33
C ASP A 697 -4.12 5.73 -16.18
N ILE A 698 -2.89 6.18 -16.38
CA ILE A 698 -1.86 5.40 -17.09
C ILE A 698 -0.72 5.04 -16.16
N LYS A 699 -0.23 3.80 -16.28
CA LYS A 699 0.97 3.33 -15.61
C LYS A 699 2.21 3.85 -16.34
N LEU A 700 3.11 4.47 -15.60
CA LEU A 700 4.39 4.97 -16.13
C LEU A 700 5.54 4.12 -15.63
N SER A 701 5.51 3.81 -14.34
CA SER A 701 6.49 2.93 -13.72
C SER A 701 5.91 2.21 -12.52
N SER A 702 6.39 0.99 -12.26
CA SER A 702 6.00 0.24 -11.07
C SER A 702 7.21 -0.41 -10.41
N ARG A 703 8.33 0.31 -10.40
CA ARG A 703 9.62 -0.13 -9.85
C ARG A 703 9.48 -0.39 -8.35
N LYS A 704 9.31 -1.67 -8.03
CA LYS A 704 9.28 -2.20 -6.67
C LYS A 704 10.42 -3.19 -6.54
N GLU A 705 11.23 -3.03 -5.50
CA GLU A 705 12.39 -3.85 -5.21
C GLU A 705 12.16 -4.66 -3.93
N VAL A 706 12.83 -5.81 -3.85
CA VAL A 706 12.91 -6.60 -2.62
C VAL A 706 14.05 -6.03 -1.77
N VAL A 707 13.72 -5.64 -0.55
CA VAL A 707 14.68 -5.15 0.44
C VAL A 707 14.72 -6.07 1.66
N GLU A 708 15.87 -6.10 2.33
CA GLU A 708 16.08 -6.73 3.62
C GLU A 708 16.12 -5.65 4.71
N LEU A 709 15.28 -5.78 5.73
CA LEU A 709 15.26 -4.97 6.94
C LEU A 709 15.96 -5.73 8.07
N VAL A 710 16.83 -5.06 8.82
CA VAL A 710 17.46 -5.62 10.03
C VAL A 710 16.70 -5.15 11.27
N LEU A 711 16.09 -6.11 11.97
CA LEU A 711 15.25 -5.87 13.14
C LEU A 711 16.09 -5.79 14.43
N ARG A 712 15.70 -4.91 15.35
CA ARG A 712 16.22 -4.82 16.72
C ARG A 712 15.07 -4.81 17.72
N ASP A 713 15.28 -5.51 18.83
CA ASP A 713 14.43 -5.49 20.03
C ASP A 713 14.59 -4.21 20.86
#